data_AF-A0A8C5AAQ3-F1
#
_entry.id   AF-A0A8C5AAQ3-F1
#
_cell.length_a   1.000
_cell.length_b   1.000
_cell.length_c   1.000
_cell.angle_alpha   90.00
_cell.angle_beta   90.00
_cell.angle_gamma   90.00
#
_symmetry.space_group_name_H-M   'P 1'
#
loop_
_entity.id
_entity.type
_entity.pdbx_description
1 polymer ?
#
loop_
_entity_poly.entity_id
_entity_poly.type
_entity_poly.pdbx_seq_one_letter_code
_entity_poly.pdbx_strand_id
1 'polypeptide(L)'
;MGVPAFFRWLSRKYASIVVHCLEEKSKECNGVRIPVDTSKPNPNEVEFDNLYLDMNGIIHPCTHPEDKRFRASKEGAELTEEKDKIREEIIGRGGYLPPDEIKERFDSNCITPGTEFMDNLAQCLRYYVSERLSNDPGWTNITVILSDASVPGEGEHKIMDYIRRQRAQPHHDPNTHHCLCGADADLIMLGLATHEPNFTIIREEFKPNKPRPCALCNQMGHELKDCSGTAREKQGEHDQFADAMPGSEQEFIFIRLCVLREYLEKELTMASLPFPFDFERSVDDWVFMCFFVGNDFLPHLPSLEIREGAIDRLVGIYKDVVHKTGGYITHNGFVELERVELIMQAVGVAEDNIFKKRKDDDVRGLEDSGEVPALCVSPFRGHTSVAGGPSGAQDARGVKRKAEDSDSEPEPEDVVRLWEDGWKQRYYKTKFDVDSTDEDFKKKVVRSYVEGLCWVLRYYYQGCASWKWYFPFHYAPFASDFKDIKGMFSDFEKDTKPFKPLEQLMGVFPAASGNFLPETWRELMSSPDSAIIDFYPDDFAIDLNGKKYAWQGVALLPFVDERRLRAALGDVYPDLSTEEERRNSLGSDLLFVKKSHPLCDFIRELYLAESQEVHTHTPELCHGIQGMLTLDADPILPDKPVESPIPSLRDIMTNSAIGVKFLDPQFEGDHVFKAIVLPKAKMPAKVLKPGDWEAGNRNSNRGNWRPQLGFNPNRQQAHLNQSRKTPQHAPLAAIGWNTIYFEWLVVPFVFVFDLGA
;
A
#
# COMPACT_ATOMS: atom_id res chain seq x y z
N MET A 1 -7.75 1.81 3.49
CA MET A 1 -7.75 3.23 3.07
C MET A 1 -7.07 3.30 1.71
N GLY A 2 -7.55 4.06 0.73
CA GLY A 2 -6.78 4.15 -0.53
C GLY A 2 -5.45 4.87 -0.30
N VAL A 3 -4.31 4.23 -0.60
CA VAL A 3 -2.95 4.81 -0.53
C VAL A 3 -2.88 6.26 -1.09
N PRO A 4 -3.49 6.57 -2.26
CA PRO A 4 -3.48 7.94 -2.77
C PRO A 4 -4.33 8.91 -1.96
N ALA A 5 -5.39 8.45 -1.29
CA ALA A 5 -6.27 9.32 -0.52
C ALA A 5 -5.59 9.80 0.76
N PHE A 6 -4.94 8.88 1.50
CA PHE A 6 -4.18 9.23 2.70
C PHE A 6 -2.98 10.12 2.34
N PHE A 7 -2.15 9.71 1.38
CA PHE A 7 -0.99 10.50 0.96
C PHE A 7 -1.38 11.89 0.44
N ARG A 8 -2.48 11.99 -0.32
CA ARG A 8 -3.00 13.28 -0.81
C ARG A 8 -3.50 14.17 0.32
N TRP A 9 -4.17 13.62 1.33
CA TRP A 9 -4.56 14.38 2.52
C TRP A 9 -3.31 14.87 3.27
N LEU A 10 -2.35 13.97 3.51
CA LEU A 10 -1.14 14.25 4.26
C LEU A 10 -0.26 15.31 3.57
N SER A 11 0.01 15.15 2.27
CA SER A 11 0.81 16.10 1.47
C SER A 11 0.14 17.47 1.30
N ARG A 12 -1.19 17.54 1.34
CA ARG A 12 -1.90 18.82 1.35
C ARG A 12 -1.83 19.52 2.70
N LYS A 13 -2.01 18.76 3.78
CA LYS A 13 -2.03 19.32 5.15
C LYS A 13 -0.63 19.69 5.63
N TYR A 14 0.35 18.82 5.39
CA TYR A 14 1.74 18.95 5.84
C TYR A 14 2.67 19.08 4.63
N ALA A 15 2.48 20.12 3.82
CA ALA A 15 3.16 20.31 2.54
C ALA A 15 4.70 20.18 2.60
N SER A 16 5.33 20.61 3.68
CA SER A 16 6.80 20.64 3.83
C SER A 16 7.44 19.27 4.07
N ILE A 17 6.65 18.21 4.29
CA ILE A 17 7.21 16.86 4.46
C ILE A 17 7.77 16.29 3.15
N VAL A 18 7.29 16.78 2.00
CA VAL A 18 7.64 16.24 0.69
C VAL A 18 8.70 17.11 0.00
N VAL A 19 9.77 16.48 -0.47
CA VAL A 19 10.81 17.11 -1.29
C VAL A 19 11.14 16.24 -2.50
N HIS A 20 11.48 16.84 -3.64
CA HIS A 20 11.96 16.10 -4.82
C HIS A 20 13.37 15.58 -4.60
N CYS A 21 13.61 14.36 -5.06
CA CYS A 21 14.94 13.78 -5.15
C CYS A 21 15.77 14.51 -6.21
N LEU A 22 17.01 14.82 -5.88
CA LEU A 22 18.02 15.29 -6.82
C LEU A 22 18.80 14.07 -7.32
N GLU A 23 18.72 13.82 -8.63
CA GLU A 23 19.38 12.68 -9.26
C GLU A 23 20.48 13.16 -10.22
N GLU A 24 21.69 12.61 -10.06
CA GLU A 24 22.72 12.72 -11.08
C GLU A 24 22.43 11.70 -12.20
N LYS A 25 22.37 12.18 -13.44
CA LYS A 25 22.13 11.32 -14.60
C LYS A 25 23.44 10.93 -15.28
N SER A 26 23.50 9.69 -15.77
CA SER A 26 24.60 9.20 -16.59
C SER A 26 24.80 10.12 -17.80
N LYS A 27 26.04 10.50 -18.07
CA LYS A 27 26.38 11.39 -19.18
C LYS A 27 26.82 10.56 -20.38
N GLU A 28 26.35 10.91 -21.57
CA GLU A 28 26.88 10.32 -22.79
C GLU A 28 28.03 11.18 -23.32
N CYS A 29 29.19 10.58 -23.54
CA CYS A 29 30.35 11.24 -24.10
C CYS A 29 30.90 10.39 -25.25
N ASN A 30 30.89 10.93 -26.48
CA ASN A 30 31.36 10.24 -27.70
C ASN A 30 30.70 8.86 -27.94
N GLY A 31 29.40 8.71 -27.66
CA GLY A 31 28.68 7.44 -27.79
C GLY A 31 28.95 6.42 -26.67
N VAL A 32 29.73 6.80 -25.65
CA VAL A 32 29.96 5.99 -24.45
C VAL A 32 29.16 6.57 -23.30
N ARG A 33 28.29 5.75 -22.71
CA ARG A 33 27.56 6.09 -21.49
C ARG A 33 28.52 6.01 -20.30
N ILE A 34 28.83 7.17 -19.72
CA ILE A 34 29.60 7.28 -18.48
C ILE A 34 28.63 7.03 -17.31
N PRO A 35 28.81 5.94 -16.54
CA PRO A 35 27.96 5.66 -15.39
C PRO A 35 28.14 6.74 -14.31
N VAL A 36 27.12 6.89 -13.46
CA VAL A 36 27.19 7.75 -12.28
C VAL A 36 28.14 7.09 -11.28
N ASP A 37 29.02 7.88 -10.69
CA ASP A 37 29.93 7.40 -9.64
C ASP A 37 29.19 7.45 -8.31
N THR A 38 28.66 6.31 -7.89
CA THR A 38 27.87 6.09 -6.68
C THR A 38 28.68 6.23 -5.39
N SER A 39 30.01 6.35 -5.47
CA SER A 39 30.88 6.57 -4.29
C SER A 39 31.02 8.04 -3.89
N LYS A 40 30.48 8.97 -4.69
CA LYS A 40 30.50 10.40 -4.41
C LYS A 40 29.44 10.79 -3.39
N PRO A 41 29.64 11.93 -2.67
CA PRO A 41 28.63 12.45 -1.75
C PRO A 41 27.26 12.60 -2.41
N ASN A 42 26.21 12.29 -1.66
CA ASN A 42 24.85 12.32 -2.16
C ASN A 42 24.45 13.76 -2.57
N PRO A 43 23.99 14.00 -3.81
CA PRO A 43 23.59 15.33 -4.29
C PRO A 43 22.40 15.94 -3.53
N ASN A 44 21.71 15.15 -2.71
CA ASN A 44 20.62 15.60 -1.84
C ASN A 44 21.10 16.27 -0.55
N GLU A 45 22.42 16.30 -0.29
CA GLU A 45 23.05 16.86 0.91
C GLU A 45 22.64 16.15 2.23
N VAL A 46 22.17 14.92 2.10
CA VAL A 46 21.85 14.00 3.21
C VAL A 46 22.39 12.64 2.82
N GLU A 47 23.20 12.04 3.68
CA GLU A 47 23.64 10.66 3.55
C GLU A 47 22.65 9.73 4.26
N PHE A 48 22.53 8.50 3.75
CA PHE A 48 21.70 7.47 4.35
C PHE A 48 22.61 6.33 4.78
N ASP A 49 22.31 5.78 5.96
CA ASP A 49 23.01 4.62 6.49
C ASP A 49 22.30 3.36 6.00
N ASN A 50 20.97 3.31 6.11
CA ASN A 50 20.20 2.13 5.71
C ASN A 50 19.20 2.45 4.59
N LEU A 51 19.26 1.70 3.47
CA LEU A 51 18.24 1.69 2.44
C LEU A 51 17.45 0.38 2.47
N TYR A 52 16.14 0.50 2.68
CA TYR A 52 15.19 -0.60 2.66
C TYR A 52 14.38 -0.55 1.38
N LEU A 53 14.30 -1.66 0.66
CA LEU A 53 13.46 -1.76 -0.54
C LEU A 53 12.29 -2.70 -0.26
N ASP A 54 11.08 -2.18 -0.28
CA ASP A 54 9.90 -3.00 -0.49
C ASP A 54 9.78 -3.30 -2.00
N MET A 55 10.08 -4.55 -2.37
CA MET A 55 10.14 -4.94 -3.76
C MET A 55 8.77 -5.01 -4.43
N ASN A 56 7.66 -5.05 -3.67
CA ASN A 56 6.32 -4.86 -4.24
C ASN A 56 6.22 -3.58 -5.06
N GLY A 57 6.75 -2.49 -4.49
CA GLY A 57 6.76 -1.17 -5.09
C GLY A 57 7.53 -1.10 -6.41
N ILE A 58 8.36 -2.10 -6.71
CA ILE A 58 9.24 -2.16 -7.88
C ILE A 58 8.74 -3.21 -8.89
N ILE A 59 8.41 -4.43 -8.44
CA ILE A 59 8.03 -5.53 -9.32
C ILE A 59 6.76 -5.18 -10.10
N HIS A 60 5.72 -4.68 -9.43
CA HIS A 60 4.45 -4.37 -10.09
C HIS A 60 4.58 -3.32 -11.20
N PRO A 61 5.24 -2.16 -11.01
CA PRO A 61 5.50 -1.23 -12.11
C PRO A 61 6.36 -1.82 -13.23
N CYS A 62 7.34 -2.68 -12.92
CA CYS A 62 8.20 -3.29 -13.92
C CYS A 62 7.48 -4.35 -14.77
N THR A 63 6.52 -5.09 -14.21
CA THR A 63 5.72 -6.08 -14.94
C THR A 63 4.50 -5.46 -15.63
N HIS A 64 4.06 -4.28 -15.18
CA HIS A 64 2.94 -3.52 -15.73
C HIS A 64 3.29 -2.03 -15.95
N PRO A 65 4.18 -1.71 -16.91
CA PRO A 65 4.67 -0.34 -17.13
C PRO A 65 3.59 0.62 -17.67
N GLU A 66 2.56 0.08 -18.34
CA GLU A 66 1.33 0.83 -18.53
C GLU A 66 0.57 0.75 -17.21
N ASP A 67 0.54 1.87 -16.49
CA ASP A 67 -0.29 2.36 -15.37
C ASP A 67 -1.66 1.64 -15.09
N LYS A 68 -1.61 0.31 -15.15
CA LYS A 68 -2.62 -0.74 -15.05
C LYS A 68 -2.21 -1.58 -13.86
N ARG A 69 -2.18 -0.96 -12.68
CA ARG A 69 -2.58 -1.73 -11.50
C ARG A 69 -4.00 -2.20 -11.81
N PHE A 70 -4.23 -3.51 -11.76
CA PHE A 70 -5.43 -4.19 -11.28
C PHE A 70 -5.89 -5.39 -12.12
N ARG A 71 -6.03 -6.49 -11.37
CA ARG A 71 -6.88 -7.67 -11.53
C ARG A 71 -6.60 -8.56 -12.74
N ALA A 72 -6.02 -9.72 -12.43
CA ALA A 72 -5.52 -10.66 -13.42
C ALA A 72 -6.61 -11.43 -14.18
N SER A 73 -7.75 -11.76 -13.55
CA SER A 73 -8.66 -12.77 -14.14
C SER A 73 -10.02 -12.22 -14.61
N LYS A 74 -10.95 -11.83 -13.72
CA LYS A 74 -12.33 -11.44 -14.10
C LYS A 74 -12.41 -10.17 -14.95
N GLU A 75 -11.89 -9.05 -14.44
CA GLU A 75 -11.80 -7.78 -15.22
C GLU A 75 -10.93 -7.93 -16.46
N GLY A 76 -9.94 -8.81 -16.37
CA GLY A 76 -9.13 -9.19 -17.51
C GLY A 76 -9.95 -9.80 -18.64
N ALA A 77 -10.81 -10.75 -18.31
CA ALA A 77 -11.74 -11.37 -19.25
C ALA A 77 -12.78 -10.36 -19.75
N GLU A 78 -13.40 -9.59 -18.86
CA GLU A 78 -14.40 -8.57 -19.21
C GLU A 78 -13.82 -7.48 -20.12
N LEU A 79 -12.62 -6.97 -19.82
CA LEU A 79 -11.94 -5.97 -20.65
C LEU A 79 -11.54 -6.56 -22.01
N THR A 80 -11.08 -7.81 -22.07
CA THR A 80 -10.81 -8.49 -23.35
C THR A 80 -12.08 -8.62 -24.17
N GLU A 81 -13.18 -9.09 -23.58
CA GLU A 81 -14.47 -9.17 -24.26
C GLU A 81 -14.98 -7.79 -24.72
N GLU A 82 -14.82 -6.74 -23.91
CA GLU A 82 -15.18 -5.37 -24.30
C GLU A 82 -14.31 -4.87 -25.46
N LYS A 83 -12.99 -5.12 -25.41
CA LYS A 83 -12.07 -4.77 -26.49
C LYS A 83 -12.41 -5.51 -27.78
N ASP A 84 -12.75 -6.80 -27.69
CA ASP A 84 -13.14 -7.62 -28.85
C ASP A 84 -14.43 -7.11 -29.47
N LYS A 85 -15.47 -6.82 -28.65
CA LYS A 85 -16.73 -6.23 -29.11
C LYS A 85 -16.52 -4.90 -29.82
N ILE A 86 -15.76 -3.98 -29.22
CA ILE A 86 -15.48 -2.66 -29.81
C ILE A 86 -14.62 -2.80 -31.08
N ARG A 87 -13.65 -3.73 -31.09
CA ARG A 87 -12.81 -4.01 -32.25
C ARG A 87 -13.63 -4.53 -33.44
N GLU A 88 -14.52 -5.49 -33.20
CA GLU A 88 -15.45 -6.00 -34.21
C GLU A 88 -16.37 -4.89 -34.75
N GLU A 89 -16.88 -4.03 -33.88
CA GLU A 89 -17.72 -2.89 -34.26
C GLU A 89 -16.97 -1.90 -35.15
N ILE A 90 -15.74 -1.51 -34.77
CA ILE A 90 -14.91 -0.57 -35.54
C ILE A 90 -14.56 -1.16 -36.91
N ILE A 91 -14.17 -2.43 -36.97
CA ILE A 91 -13.87 -3.13 -38.24
C ILE A 91 -15.14 -3.24 -39.10
N GLY A 92 -16.29 -3.55 -38.49
CA GLY A 92 -17.58 -3.65 -39.17
C GLY A 92 -18.06 -2.32 -39.78
N ARG A 93 -17.66 -1.19 -39.19
CA ARG A 93 -17.91 0.17 -39.70
C ARG A 93 -16.86 0.65 -40.73
N GLY A 94 -15.89 -0.19 -41.09
CA GLY A 94 -14.83 0.13 -42.05
C GLY A 94 -13.64 0.90 -41.46
N GLY A 95 -13.52 0.95 -40.13
CA GLY A 95 -12.35 1.50 -39.45
C GLY A 95 -11.13 0.57 -39.51
N TYR A 96 -9.94 1.14 -39.37
CA TYR A 96 -8.68 0.39 -39.36
C TYR A 96 -8.12 0.33 -37.94
N LEU A 97 -7.83 -0.88 -37.46
CA LEU A 97 -7.11 -1.11 -36.21
C LEU A 97 -5.84 -1.93 -36.50
N PRO A 98 -4.73 -1.66 -35.80
CA PRO A 98 -3.52 -2.47 -35.91
C PRO A 98 -3.85 -3.94 -35.57
N PRO A 99 -3.17 -4.94 -36.18
CA PRO A 99 -3.35 -6.35 -35.84
C PRO A 99 -3.30 -6.55 -34.34
N ASP A 100 -4.12 -7.46 -33.81
CA ASP A 100 -4.07 -7.75 -32.39
C ASP A 100 -2.74 -8.46 -32.10
N GLU A 101 -1.81 -7.75 -31.48
CA GLU A 101 -0.64 -8.39 -30.91
C GLU A 101 -1.15 -9.18 -29.71
N ILE A 102 -1.18 -10.51 -29.85
CA ILE A 102 -1.32 -11.41 -28.70
C ILE A 102 -0.05 -11.24 -27.88
N LYS A 103 0.01 -10.19 -27.06
CA LYS A 103 1.00 -10.08 -25.99
C LYS A 103 0.59 -11.11 -24.96
N GLU A 104 1.44 -12.11 -24.72
CA GLU A 104 1.29 -12.98 -23.56
C GLU A 104 1.07 -12.11 -22.33
N ARG A 105 -0.11 -12.23 -21.74
CA ARG A 105 -0.50 -11.39 -20.62
C ARG A 105 0.23 -11.92 -19.39
N PHE A 106 1.04 -11.07 -18.77
CA PHE A 106 1.62 -11.36 -17.48
C PHE A 106 0.51 -11.46 -16.43
N ASP A 107 0.29 -12.65 -15.89
CA ASP A 107 -0.65 -12.86 -14.78
C ASP A 107 0.01 -12.36 -13.48
N SER A 108 -0.46 -11.23 -12.97
CA SER A 108 0.07 -10.61 -11.76
C SER A 108 -0.07 -11.49 -10.51
N ASN A 109 -0.96 -12.49 -10.52
CA ASN A 109 -1.10 -13.41 -9.39
C ASN A 109 0.17 -14.28 -9.22
N CYS A 110 1.01 -14.43 -10.26
CA CYS A 110 2.29 -15.10 -10.10
C CYS A 110 3.24 -14.37 -9.12
N ILE A 111 2.98 -13.09 -8.83
CA ILE A 111 3.69 -12.27 -7.85
C ILE A 111 3.21 -12.60 -6.42
N THR A 112 3.31 -13.88 -6.03
CA THR A 112 2.85 -14.41 -4.74
C THR A 112 3.83 -15.47 -4.22
N PRO A 113 4.14 -15.50 -2.91
CA PRO A 113 4.98 -16.55 -2.32
C PRO A 113 4.56 -17.96 -2.72
N GLY A 114 5.54 -18.80 -3.04
CA GLY A 114 5.28 -20.19 -3.42
C GLY A 114 4.87 -20.37 -4.88
N THR A 115 5.06 -19.39 -5.76
CA THR A 115 5.03 -19.58 -7.22
C THR A 115 6.43 -19.81 -7.79
N GLU A 116 6.55 -20.39 -8.98
CA GLU A 116 7.84 -20.56 -9.66
C GLU A 116 8.49 -19.21 -9.99
N PHE A 117 7.67 -18.22 -10.36
CA PHE A 117 8.13 -16.85 -10.65
C PHE A 117 8.92 -16.27 -9.48
N MET A 118 8.41 -16.41 -8.26
CA MET A 118 9.04 -15.84 -7.06
C MET A 118 10.33 -16.56 -6.67
N ASP A 119 10.41 -17.86 -6.92
CA ASP A 119 11.66 -18.61 -6.73
C ASP A 119 12.73 -18.21 -7.75
N ASN A 120 12.36 -18.10 -9.03
CA ASN A 120 13.25 -17.62 -10.08
C ASN A 120 13.72 -16.18 -9.81
N LEU A 121 12.82 -15.33 -9.30
CA LEU A 121 13.16 -13.97 -8.87
C LEU A 121 14.20 -13.97 -7.74
N ALA A 122 14.09 -14.90 -6.77
CA ALA A 122 15.09 -15.04 -5.70
C ALA A 122 16.49 -15.29 -6.27
N GLN A 123 16.60 -16.22 -7.21
CA GLN A 123 17.86 -16.56 -7.87
C GLN A 123 18.42 -15.38 -8.67
N CYS A 124 17.55 -14.67 -9.41
CA CYS A 124 17.94 -13.46 -10.14
C CYS A 124 18.47 -12.36 -9.22
N LEU A 125 17.86 -12.20 -8.05
CA LEU A 125 18.27 -11.21 -7.05
C LEU A 125 19.59 -11.59 -6.35
N ARG A 126 19.81 -12.87 -6.03
CA ARG A 126 21.11 -13.38 -5.54
C ARG A 126 22.23 -13.11 -6.54
N TYR A 127 21.97 -13.37 -7.82
CA TYR A 127 22.89 -13.04 -8.91
C TYR A 127 23.15 -11.52 -8.99
N TYR A 128 22.08 -10.70 -8.93
CA TYR A 128 22.19 -9.24 -8.98
C TYR A 128 23.07 -8.68 -7.87
N VAL A 129 22.89 -9.14 -6.63
CA VAL A 129 23.73 -8.72 -5.50
C VAL A 129 25.20 -9.08 -5.72
N SER A 130 25.46 -10.30 -6.22
CA SER A 130 26.81 -10.76 -6.53
C SER A 130 27.48 -9.91 -7.61
N GLU A 131 26.73 -9.54 -8.65
CA GLU A 131 27.17 -8.67 -9.73
C GLU A 131 27.54 -7.29 -9.20
N ARG A 132 26.66 -6.69 -8.39
CA ARG A 132 26.87 -5.36 -7.82
C ARG A 132 28.03 -5.30 -6.85
N LEU A 133 28.14 -6.23 -5.90
CA LEU A 133 29.28 -6.30 -4.96
C LEU A 133 30.62 -6.51 -5.69
N SER A 134 30.60 -7.20 -6.83
CA SER A 134 31.81 -7.47 -7.62
C SER A 134 32.23 -6.27 -8.48
N ASN A 135 31.27 -5.54 -9.05
CA ASN A 135 31.56 -4.56 -10.11
C ASN A 135 31.29 -3.09 -9.73
N ASP A 136 30.42 -2.81 -8.77
CA ASP A 136 30.03 -1.45 -8.39
C ASP A 136 30.90 -0.91 -7.24
N PRO A 137 31.65 0.20 -7.42
CA PRO A 137 32.45 0.79 -6.35
C PRO A 137 31.64 1.21 -5.12
N GLY A 138 30.41 1.71 -5.32
CA GLY A 138 29.52 2.16 -4.24
C GLY A 138 29.04 1.02 -3.34
N TRP A 139 29.19 -0.24 -3.78
CA TRP A 139 28.82 -1.43 -3.01
C TRP A 139 30.00 -2.03 -2.23
N THR A 140 31.16 -1.37 -2.22
CA THR A 140 32.39 -1.98 -1.68
C THR A 140 32.35 -2.22 -0.17
N ASN A 141 31.71 -1.31 0.57
CA ASN A 141 31.66 -1.33 2.04
C ASN A 141 30.24 -1.56 2.59
N ILE A 142 29.33 -2.05 1.75
CA ILE A 142 27.94 -2.22 2.15
C ILE A 142 27.66 -3.66 2.57
N THR A 143 26.75 -3.83 3.53
CA THR A 143 26.14 -5.13 3.83
C THR A 143 24.79 -5.22 3.13
N VAL A 144 24.53 -6.33 2.44
CA VAL A 144 23.27 -6.55 1.72
C VAL A 144 22.54 -7.72 2.36
N ILE A 145 21.35 -7.48 2.91
CA ILE A 145 20.45 -8.54 3.38
C ILE A 145 19.32 -8.70 2.37
N LEU A 146 19.14 -9.92 1.88
CA LEU A 146 18.03 -10.33 1.01
C LEU A 146 17.10 -11.23 1.82
N SER A 147 15.90 -10.73 2.10
CA SER A 147 14.80 -11.55 2.64
C SER A 147 13.87 -11.89 1.49
N ASP A 148 13.85 -13.15 1.04
CA ASP A 148 13.07 -13.54 -0.14
C ASP A 148 11.64 -14.01 0.19
N ALA A 149 10.93 -14.47 -0.84
CA ALA A 149 9.54 -14.92 -0.75
C ALA A 149 9.31 -16.15 0.14
N SER A 150 10.34 -16.92 0.42
CA SER A 150 10.26 -18.09 1.29
C SER A 150 10.32 -17.73 2.78
N VAL A 151 10.71 -16.50 3.12
CA VAL A 151 10.70 -15.98 4.50
C VAL A 151 9.34 -15.33 4.79
N PRO A 152 8.55 -15.88 5.74
CA PRO A 152 7.21 -15.39 6.03
C PRO A 152 7.15 -13.95 6.50
N GLY A 153 6.08 -13.26 6.10
CA GLY A 153 5.79 -11.88 6.49
C GLY A 153 5.82 -10.93 5.31
N GLU A 154 5.03 -9.86 5.41
CA GLU A 154 4.97 -8.80 4.41
C GLU A 154 6.31 -8.04 4.37
N GLY A 155 6.75 -7.62 3.19
CA GLY A 155 8.04 -6.94 3.01
C GLY A 155 8.22 -5.74 3.95
N GLU A 156 7.23 -4.86 4.03
CA GLU A 156 7.27 -3.71 4.95
C GLU A 156 7.40 -4.13 6.42
N HIS A 157 6.71 -5.19 6.85
CA HIS A 157 6.79 -5.68 8.23
C HIS A 157 8.07 -6.45 8.54
N LYS A 158 8.67 -7.15 7.56
CA LYS A 158 10.02 -7.73 7.72
C LYS A 158 11.07 -6.63 7.92
N ILE A 159 10.94 -5.51 7.20
CA ILE A 159 11.78 -4.32 7.41
C ILE A 159 11.60 -3.76 8.82
N MET A 160 10.35 -3.59 9.27
CA MET A 160 10.09 -3.05 10.62
C MET A 160 10.56 -4.00 11.72
N ASP A 161 10.45 -5.32 11.51
CA ASP A 161 10.98 -6.35 12.40
C ASP A 161 12.50 -6.28 12.50
N TYR A 162 13.20 -6.15 11.38
CA TYR A 162 14.65 -5.92 11.35
C TYR A 162 15.01 -4.66 12.16
N ILE A 163 14.43 -3.50 11.83
CA ILE A 163 14.72 -2.23 12.53
C ILE A 163 14.47 -2.36 14.03
N ARG A 164 13.35 -2.97 14.42
CA ARG A 164 12.96 -3.13 15.83
C ARG A 164 13.92 -4.04 16.59
N ARG A 165 14.36 -5.15 15.99
CA ARG A 165 15.29 -6.10 16.60
C ARG A 165 16.71 -5.55 16.67
N GLN A 166 17.16 -4.81 15.66
CA GLN A 166 18.44 -4.10 15.69
C GLN A 166 18.43 -2.99 16.74
N ARG A 167 17.41 -2.12 16.79
CA ARG A 167 17.26 -1.08 17.84
C ARG A 167 17.33 -1.60 19.27
N ALA A 168 16.84 -2.81 19.50
CA ALA A 168 16.84 -3.43 20.81
C ALA A 168 18.24 -3.91 21.24
N GLN A 169 19.23 -3.88 20.33
CA GLN A 169 20.60 -4.23 20.64
C GLN A 169 21.36 -3.09 21.32
N PRO A 170 22.27 -3.39 22.27
CA PRO A 170 23.06 -2.37 22.98
C PRO A 170 23.98 -1.54 22.08
N HIS A 171 24.39 -2.08 20.93
CA HIS A 171 25.37 -1.47 20.02
C HIS A 171 24.75 -0.76 18.82
N HIS A 172 23.42 -0.76 18.69
CA HIS A 172 22.72 0.00 17.65
C HIS A 172 23.04 1.49 17.76
N ASP A 173 23.36 2.14 16.64
CA ASP A 173 23.53 3.58 16.61
C ASP A 173 22.14 4.26 16.56
N PRO A 174 21.74 4.99 17.61
CA PRO A 174 20.45 5.68 17.64
C PRO A 174 20.36 6.90 16.70
N ASN A 175 21.39 7.14 15.87
CA ASN A 175 21.42 8.20 14.87
C ASN A 175 21.43 7.66 13.43
N THR A 176 21.28 6.35 13.24
CA THR A 176 21.20 5.70 11.93
C THR A 176 20.15 6.39 11.05
N HIS A 177 20.50 6.73 9.81
CA HIS A 177 19.65 7.37 8.83
C HIS A 177 18.98 6.31 7.96
N HIS A 178 17.68 6.13 8.17
CA HIS A 178 16.85 5.16 7.47
C HIS A 178 16.18 5.79 6.25
N CYS A 179 16.27 5.12 5.09
CA CYS A 179 15.54 5.43 3.87
C CYS A 179 14.73 4.20 3.44
N LEU A 180 13.40 4.32 3.42
CA LEU A 180 12.49 3.24 3.04
C LEU A 180 11.88 3.53 1.67
N CYS A 181 12.13 2.67 0.69
CA CYS A 181 11.55 2.75 -0.65
C CYS A 181 10.25 1.97 -0.71
N GLY A 182 9.14 2.66 -0.96
CA GLY A 182 7.84 2.03 -1.16
C GLY A 182 6.72 3.04 -1.38
N ALA A 183 5.60 2.59 -1.94
CA ALA A 183 4.49 3.46 -2.34
C ALA A 183 3.33 3.49 -1.35
N ASP A 184 3.31 2.59 -0.37
CA ASP A 184 2.15 2.36 0.47
C ASP A 184 2.00 3.44 1.55
N ALA A 185 0.76 3.64 1.99
CA ALA A 185 0.44 4.67 2.98
C ALA A 185 0.89 4.26 4.38
N ASP A 186 0.90 2.96 4.64
CA ASP A 186 1.21 2.35 5.93
C ASP A 186 2.68 2.55 6.29
N LEU A 187 3.58 2.68 5.31
CA LEU A 187 5.00 3.03 5.50
C LEU A 187 5.20 4.30 6.33
N ILE A 188 4.31 5.30 6.23
CA ILE A 188 4.38 6.53 7.03
C ILE A 188 4.08 6.23 8.50
N MET A 189 3.07 5.39 8.76
CA MET A 189 2.70 4.96 10.10
C MET A 189 3.76 4.05 10.71
N LEU A 190 4.23 3.08 9.95
CA LEU A 190 5.30 2.16 10.33
C LEU A 190 6.58 2.94 10.65
N GLY A 191 7.00 3.87 9.77
CA GLY A 191 8.17 4.71 10.01
C GLY A 191 8.03 5.58 11.26
N LEU A 192 6.84 6.11 11.58
CA LEU A 192 6.59 6.80 12.85
C LEU A 192 6.68 5.86 14.06
N ALA A 193 6.13 4.65 13.95
CA ALA A 193 6.13 3.63 15.00
C ALA A 193 7.52 3.09 15.35
N THR A 194 8.54 3.30 14.50
CA THR A 194 9.94 2.95 14.82
C THR A 194 10.54 3.82 15.93
N HIS A 195 10.05 5.05 16.09
CA HIS A 195 10.67 6.13 16.87
C HIS A 195 12.12 6.46 16.51
N GLU A 196 12.57 6.09 15.31
CA GLU A 196 13.85 6.53 14.77
C GLU A 196 13.74 8.01 14.31
N PRO A 197 14.56 8.93 14.83
CA PRO A 197 14.46 10.34 14.45
C PRO A 197 14.80 10.60 12.98
N ASN A 198 15.73 9.83 12.42
CA ASN A 198 16.26 9.98 11.07
C ASN A 198 15.60 8.99 10.12
N PHE A 199 14.30 9.17 9.86
CA PHE A 199 13.54 8.29 8.98
C PHE A 199 12.96 9.03 7.77
N THR A 200 13.25 8.54 6.57
CA THR A 200 12.80 9.09 5.30
C THR A 200 12.18 7.99 4.45
N ILE A 201 11.10 8.29 3.74
CA ILE A 201 10.53 7.38 2.73
C ILE A 201 10.84 7.96 1.35
N ILE A 202 11.27 7.12 0.41
CA ILE A 202 11.43 7.47 -1.00
C ILE A 202 10.38 6.76 -1.83
N ARG A 203 9.79 7.47 -2.81
CA ARG A 203 8.80 6.91 -3.72
C ARG A 203 8.77 7.67 -5.03
N GLU A 204 8.17 7.06 -6.04
CA GLU A 204 7.86 7.75 -7.29
C GLU A 204 6.80 8.85 -7.08
N GLU A 205 6.97 9.97 -7.78
CA GLU A 205 6.00 11.05 -7.77
C GLU A 205 4.75 10.67 -8.57
N PHE A 206 3.62 10.64 -7.89
CA PHE A 206 2.34 10.48 -8.55
C PHE A 206 1.92 11.76 -9.26
N LYS A 207 2.04 11.78 -10.60
CA LYS A 207 1.54 12.87 -11.44
C LYS A 207 0.14 12.53 -11.99
N PRO A 208 -0.95 13.11 -11.44
CA PRO A 208 -2.30 12.85 -11.94
C PRO A 208 -2.45 13.33 -13.39
N ASN A 209 -3.35 12.67 -14.13
CA ASN A 209 -3.77 13.07 -15.49
C ASN A 209 -2.65 13.05 -16.54
N LYS A 210 -1.66 12.16 -16.42
CA LYS A 210 -0.77 11.87 -17.56
C LYS A 210 -1.63 11.35 -18.71
N PRO A 211 -1.56 11.95 -19.92
CA PRO A 211 -2.36 11.49 -21.03
C PRO A 211 -1.90 10.08 -21.41
N ARG A 212 -2.85 9.16 -21.58
CA ARG A 212 -2.60 7.76 -21.93
C ARG A 212 -2.98 7.52 -23.40
N PRO A 213 -2.28 6.61 -24.11
CA PRO A 213 -2.71 6.20 -25.45
C PRO A 213 -3.99 5.36 -25.36
N CYS A 214 -4.80 5.43 -26.42
CA CYS A 214 -5.99 4.59 -26.58
C CYS A 214 -5.60 3.11 -26.61
N ALA A 215 -6.28 2.27 -25.81
CA ALA A 215 -5.95 0.85 -25.64
C ALA A 215 -6.25 -0.04 -26.87
N LEU A 216 -6.87 0.50 -27.93
CA LEU A 216 -7.15 -0.21 -29.20
C LEU A 216 -6.23 0.22 -30.33
N CYS A 217 -6.04 1.53 -30.53
CA CYS A 217 -5.30 2.06 -31.69
C CYS A 217 -3.93 2.67 -31.32
N ASN A 218 -3.59 2.71 -30.02
CA ASN A 218 -2.37 3.29 -29.46
C ASN A 218 -2.15 4.78 -29.78
N GLN A 219 -3.19 5.52 -30.18
CA GLN A 219 -3.14 6.96 -30.45
C GLN A 219 -3.59 7.78 -29.24
N MET A 220 -3.09 9.02 -29.14
CA MET A 220 -3.41 9.93 -28.06
C MET A 220 -4.71 10.71 -28.31
N GLY A 221 -5.33 11.22 -27.24
CA GLY A 221 -6.41 12.22 -27.33
C GLY A 221 -7.84 11.65 -27.33
N HIS A 222 -8.02 10.35 -27.12
CA HIS A 222 -9.33 9.71 -26.95
C HIS A 222 -9.23 8.45 -26.07
N GLU A 223 -10.35 8.03 -25.48
CA GLU A 223 -10.46 6.80 -24.68
C GLU A 223 -10.92 5.60 -25.52
N LEU A 224 -10.92 4.40 -24.93
CA LEU A 224 -11.33 3.15 -25.58
C LEU A 224 -12.69 3.27 -26.28
N LYS A 225 -13.66 3.89 -25.58
CA LYS A 225 -15.06 4.04 -26.02
C LYS A 225 -15.22 5.03 -27.17
N ASP A 226 -14.29 5.96 -27.32
CA ASP A 226 -14.30 7.01 -28.34
C ASP A 226 -13.39 6.67 -29.53
N CYS A 227 -12.86 5.44 -29.58
CA CYS A 227 -11.97 5.01 -30.64
C CYS A 227 -12.74 4.89 -31.97
N SER A 228 -12.32 5.67 -32.96
CA SER A 228 -12.91 5.65 -34.31
C SER A 228 -12.12 4.80 -35.33
N GLY A 229 -11.01 4.19 -34.92
CA GLY A 229 -10.18 3.36 -35.81
C GLY A 229 -9.56 4.16 -36.97
N THR A 230 -9.09 5.38 -36.71
CA THR A 230 -8.42 6.21 -37.72
C THR A 230 -6.96 5.78 -37.93
N ALA A 231 -6.47 5.84 -39.16
CA ALA A 231 -5.05 5.63 -39.44
C ALA A 231 -4.21 6.82 -38.91
N ARG A 232 -3.06 6.54 -38.28
CA ARG A 232 -2.13 7.57 -37.79
C ARG A 232 -1.69 8.49 -38.93
N GLU A 233 -1.79 9.82 -38.75
CA GLU A 233 -1.21 10.77 -39.70
C GLU A 233 0.32 10.60 -39.75
N LYS A 234 0.89 10.44 -40.95
CA LYS A 234 2.34 10.32 -41.14
C LYS A 234 3.01 11.67 -40.84
N GLN A 235 3.94 11.70 -39.88
CA GLN A 235 4.80 12.86 -39.62
C GLN A 235 6.21 12.70 -40.25
N GLY A 236 6.53 11.57 -40.89
CA GLY A 236 7.79 11.33 -41.61
C GLY A 236 7.82 10.07 -42.51
N GLU A 237 8.93 9.87 -43.23
CA GLU A 237 9.12 8.75 -44.18
C GLU A 237 9.30 7.35 -43.52
N HIS A 238 9.59 7.29 -42.20
CA HIS A 238 9.87 6.06 -41.46
C HIS A 238 9.01 5.83 -40.20
N ASP A 239 7.85 6.50 -40.07
CA ASP A 239 6.97 6.40 -38.88
C ASP A 239 6.25 5.04 -38.71
N GLN A 240 6.54 4.07 -39.57
CA GLN A 240 5.99 2.70 -39.48
C GLN A 240 6.64 1.88 -38.35
N PHE A 241 7.73 2.37 -37.76
CA PHE A 241 8.54 1.65 -36.76
C PHE A 241 9.05 2.54 -35.61
N ALA A 242 8.31 3.59 -35.23
CA ALA A 242 8.64 4.31 -34.00
C ALA A 242 8.26 3.44 -32.78
N ASP A 243 9.14 2.51 -32.44
CA ASP A 243 9.11 1.74 -31.19
C ASP A 243 9.20 2.71 -30.02
N ALA A 244 8.10 2.79 -29.27
CA ALA A 244 7.93 3.52 -28.01
C ALA A 244 8.15 5.06 -28.08
N MET A 245 7.17 5.80 -27.54
CA MET A 245 7.44 7.18 -27.12
C MET A 245 8.58 7.16 -26.09
N PRO A 246 9.50 8.15 -26.09
CA PRO A 246 10.43 8.31 -24.99
C PRO A 246 9.60 8.45 -23.71
N GLY A 247 9.72 7.47 -22.81
CA GLY A 247 9.02 7.49 -21.53
C GLY A 247 9.29 8.82 -20.83
N SER A 248 8.24 9.47 -20.32
CA SER A 248 8.46 10.59 -19.41
C SER A 248 9.37 10.10 -18.29
N GLU A 249 10.52 10.74 -18.08
CA GLU A 249 11.44 10.33 -17.02
C GLU A 249 10.68 10.28 -15.68
N GLN A 250 10.84 9.16 -14.97
CA GLN A 250 10.22 8.98 -13.66
C GLN A 250 10.95 9.88 -12.65
N GLU A 251 10.20 10.59 -11.83
CA GLU A 251 10.74 11.49 -10.81
C GLU A 251 10.46 10.92 -9.43
N PHE A 252 11.45 10.96 -8.54
CA PHE A 252 11.30 10.52 -7.15
C PHE A 252 11.07 11.68 -6.19
N ILE A 253 10.34 11.41 -5.12
CA ILE A 253 10.13 12.30 -3.98
C ILE A 253 10.52 11.60 -2.68
N PHE A 254 11.04 12.37 -1.73
CA PHE A 254 11.22 11.98 -0.35
C PHE A 254 10.07 12.51 0.52
N ILE A 255 9.65 11.69 1.48
CA ILE A 255 8.74 12.04 2.57
C ILE A 255 9.56 12.02 3.86
N ARG A 256 9.76 13.19 4.47
CA ARG A 256 10.61 13.38 5.64
C ARG A 256 9.79 13.22 6.93
N LEU A 257 9.92 12.09 7.61
CA LEU A 257 9.15 11.85 8.84
C LEU A 257 9.60 12.75 9.99
N CYS A 258 10.86 13.17 10.02
CA CYS A 258 11.33 14.18 10.99
C CYS A 258 10.52 15.49 10.91
N VAL A 259 10.16 15.95 9.71
CA VAL A 259 9.33 17.14 9.51
C VAL A 259 7.87 16.87 9.84
N LEU A 260 7.37 15.68 9.52
CA LEU A 260 6.02 15.27 9.94
C LEU A 260 5.90 15.29 11.47
N ARG A 261 6.92 14.82 12.19
CA ARG A 261 6.99 14.87 13.65
C ARG A 261 6.94 16.30 14.17
N GLU A 262 7.60 17.28 13.52
CA GLU A 262 7.46 18.70 13.89
C GLU A 262 6.02 19.22 13.73
N TYR A 263 5.32 18.80 12.67
CA TYR A 263 3.90 19.14 12.49
C TYR A 263 3.04 18.49 13.59
N LEU A 264 3.24 17.20 13.84
CA LEU A 264 2.51 16.47 14.88
C LEU A 264 2.80 16.98 16.28
N GLU A 265 4.02 17.44 16.57
CA GLU A 265 4.38 18.06 17.87
C GLU A 265 3.48 19.28 18.11
N LYS A 266 3.37 20.18 17.12
CA LYS A 266 2.48 21.34 17.21
C LYS A 266 1.00 20.94 17.28
N GLU A 267 0.61 19.94 16.51
CA GLU A 267 -0.77 19.52 16.42
C GLU A 267 -1.25 18.75 17.64
N LEU A 268 -0.42 17.92 18.27
CA LEU A 268 -0.80 17.05 19.37
C LEU A 268 -0.46 17.62 20.74
N THR A 269 0.31 18.71 20.80
CA THR A 269 0.55 19.43 22.07
C THR A 269 -0.78 19.80 22.73
N MET A 270 -0.90 19.42 24.01
CA MET A 270 -2.05 19.67 24.85
C MET A 270 -1.59 20.34 26.14
N ALA A 271 -2.24 21.44 26.51
CA ALA A 271 -1.99 22.14 27.76
C ALA A 271 -2.94 21.63 28.85
N SER A 272 -2.49 21.67 30.11
CA SER A 272 -3.33 21.34 31.28
C SER A 272 -3.79 19.88 31.37
N LEU A 273 -3.01 18.94 30.83
CA LEU A 273 -3.25 17.51 31.06
C LEU A 273 -3.07 17.14 32.54
N PRO A 274 -3.86 16.17 33.07
CA PRO A 274 -3.71 15.69 34.45
C PRO A 274 -2.50 14.76 34.65
N PHE A 275 -1.72 14.50 33.59
CA PHE A 275 -0.50 13.69 33.59
C PHE A 275 0.58 14.37 32.70
N PRO A 276 1.88 14.01 32.85
CA PRO A 276 2.95 14.59 32.05
C PRO A 276 2.75 14.34 30.55
N PHE A 277 2.85 15.41 29.76
CA PHE A 277 2.83 15.30 28.31
C PHE A 277 4.14 14.68 27.81
N ASP A 278 4.01 13.59 27.07
CA ASP A 278 5.02 12.88 26.32
C ASP A 278 4.61 12.88 24.84
N PHE A 279 5.45 13.47 23.99
CA PHE A 279 5.18 13.56 22.56
C PHE A 279 5.24 12.20 21.87
N GLU A 280 6.16 11.32 22.25
CA GLU A 280 6.29 9.99 21.61
C GLU A 280 5.01 9.18 21.81
N ARG A 281 4.45 9.25 23.02
CA ARG A 281 3.19 8.58 23.35
C ARG A 281 1.98 9.17 22.63
N SER A 282 2.00 10.47 22.33
CA SER A 282 0.98 11.09 21.47
C SER A 282 1.11 10.65 20.00
N VAL A 283 2.32 10.38 19.52
CA VAL A 283 2.53 9.83 18.17
C VAL A 283 1.94 8.42 18.09
N ASP A 284 2.16 7.57 19.09
CA ASP A 284 1.57 6.22 19.14
C ASP A 284 0.04 6.26 19.07
N ASP A 285 -0.56 7.14 19.87
CA ASP A 285 -2.01 7.35 19.88
C ASP A 285 -2.52 7.89 18.54
N TRP A 286 -1.74 8.75 17.86
CA TRP A 286 -2.08 9.26 16.53
C TRP A 286 -2.04 8.17 15.45
N VAL A 287 -1.00 7.32 15.46
CA VAL A 287 -0.90 6.15 14.58
C VAL A 287 -2.10 5.22 14.80
N PHE A 288 -2.42 4.92 16.06
CA PHE A 288 -3.57 4.09 16.40
C PHE A 288 -4.91 4.71 15.96
N MET A 289 -5.06 6.04 16.11
CA MET A 289 -6.26 6.73 15.62
C MET A 289 -6.44 6.61 14.11
N CYS A 290 -5.36 6.60 13.34
CA CYS A 290 -5.45 6.44 11.90
C CYS A 290 -6.02 5.06 11.49
N PHE A 291 -5.87 4.02 12.31
CA PHE A 291 -6.44 2.70 12.03
C PHE A 291 -7.98 2.70 11.94
N PHE A 292 -8.67 3.60 12.66
CA PHE A 292 -10.15 3.70 12.62
C PHE A 292 -10.68 4.23 11.28
N VAL A 293 -9.86 4.94 10.52
CA VAL A 293 -10.23 5.48 9.21
C VAL A 293 -10.08 4.41 8.11
N GLY A 294 -9.59 3.22 8.49
CA GLY A 294 -9.50 2.01 7.68
C GLY A 294 -8.05 1.56 7.53
N ASN A 295 -7.80 0.28 7.50
CA ASN A 295 -6.48 -0.30 7.20
C ASN A 295 -6.72 -1.57 6.38
N ASP A 296 -5.69 -2.34 6.09
CA ASP A 296 -5.81 -3.52 5.24
C ASP A 296 -6.45 -4.71 5.98
N PHE A 297 -6.46 -4.67 7.32
CA PHE A 297 -6.98 -5.74 8.18
C PHE A 297 -8.41 -5.52 8.65
N LEU A 298 -8.87 -4.26 8.68
CA LEU A 298 -10.19 -3.88 9.19
C LEU A 298 -10.93 -2.94 8.23
N PRO A 299 -12.22 -3.19 7.97
CA PRO A 299 -13.05 -2.23 7.25
C PRO A 299 -13.14 -0.91 8.04
N HIS A 300 -13.16 0.21 7.31
CA HIS A 300 -13.32 1.53 7.90
C HIS A 300 -14.68 1.66 8.59
N LEU A 301 -14.72 2.40 9.70
CA LEU A 301 -15.99 2.70 10.36
C LEU A 301 -16.87 3.54 9.42
N PRO A 302 -18.19 3.27 9.31
CA PRO A 302 -19.05 3.96 8.35
C PRO A 302 -19.03 5.50 8.47
N SER A 303 -18.83 6.00 9.69
CA SER A 303 -18.80 7.42 10.05
C SER A 303 -17.43 8.10 9.87
N LEU A 304 -16.39 7.39 9.42
CA LEU A 304 -15.03 7.92 9.32
C LEU A 304 -14.44 7.74 7.91
N GLU A 305 -14.39 8.82 7.13
CA GLU A 305 -13.73 8.86 5.83
C GLU A 305 -12.68 10.00 5.76
N ILE A 306 -11.47 9.70 5.26
CA ILE A 306 -10.36 10.69 5.16
C ILE A 306 -10.79 11.93 4.37
N ARG A 307 -11.57 11.74 3.29
CA ARG A 307 -12.04 12.81 2.41
C ARG A 307 -12.92 13.83 3.14
N GLU A 308 -13.50 13.44 4.28
CA GLU A 308 -14.40 14.25 5.10
C GLU A 308 -13.69 14.86 6.34
N GLY A 309 -12.36 14.73 6.42
CA GLY A 309 -11.58 15.20 7.56
C GLY A 309 -11.72 14.31 8.80
N ALA A 310 -11.91 13.00 8.63
CA ALA A 310 -12.06 12.06 9.75
C ALA A 310 -10.85 12.09 10.71
N ILE A 311 -9.63 12.19 10.20
CA ILE A 311 -8.42 12.26 11.05
C ILE A 311 -8.42 13.54 11.88
N ASP A 312 -8.75 14.68 11.29
CA ASP A 312 -8.83 15.97 11.99
C ASP A 312 -9.88 15.93 13.11
N ARG A 313 -11.03 15.30 12.83
CA ARG A 313 -12.10 15.08 13.81
C ARG A 313 -11.64 14.18 14.94
N LEU A 314 -10.98 13.06 14.64
CA LEU A 314 -10.44 12.13 15.64
C LEU A 314 -9.41 12.82 16.54
N VAL A 315 -8.49 13.61 15.98
CA VAL A 315 -7.53 14.40 16.76
C VAL A 315 -8.25 15.37 17.70
N GLY A 316 -9.29 16.07 17.22
CA GLY A 316 -10.11 16.94 18.06
C GLY A 316 -10.77 16.19 19.22
N ILE A 317 -11.44 15.07 18.92
CA ILE A 317 -12.09 14.23 19.94
C ILE A 317 -11.07 13.68 20.93
N TYR A 318 -9.93 13.20 20.45
CA TYR A 318 -8.85 12.69 21.29
C TYR A 318 -8.38 13.74 22.28
N LYS A 319 -8.11 14.96 21.83
CA LYS A 319 -7.72 16.06 22.73
C LYS A 319 -8.77 16.33 23.79
N ASP A 320 -10.05 16.31 23.45
CA ASP A 320 -11.13 16.55 24.41
C ASP A 320 -11.30 15.41 25.42
N VAL A 321 -11.10 14.16 24.96
CA VAL A 321 -11.33 12.94 25.75
C VAL A 321 -10.12 12.60 26.62
N VAL A 322 -8.89 12.80 26.14
CA VAL A 322 -7.67 12.36 26.85
C VAL A 322 -7.44 13.10 28.17
N HIS A 323 -8.02 14.29 28.34
CA HIS A 323 -8.05 14.98 29.64
C HIS A 323 -8.84 14.21 30.71
N LYS A 324 -9.72 13.29 30.30
CA LYS A 324 -10.59 12.49 31.17
C LYS A 324 -10.10 11.05 31.32
N THR A 325 -9.23 10.56 30.43
CA THR A 325 -8.74 9.17 30.43
C THR A 325 -7.68 8.89 31.49
N GLY A 326 -7.04 9.94 32.02
CA GLY A 326 -5.91 9.82 32.96
C GLY A 326 -4.61 9.30 32.33
N GLY A 327 -4.55 9.16 31.00
CA GLY A 327 -3.35 8.73 30.26
C GLY A 327 -3.63 8.46 28.78
N TYR A 328 -2.57 8.10 28.04
CA TYR A 328 -2.60 7.74 26.62
C TYR A 328 -3.43 6.48 26.32
N ILE A 329 -3.94 6.33 25.09
CA ILE A 329 -4.79 5.18 24.72
C ILE A 329 -3.98 3.95 24.29
N THR A 330 -2.69 4.12 24.02
CA THR A 330 -1.77 3.05 23.66
C THR A 330 -0.52 3.05 24.54
N HIS A 331 0.16 1.91 24.67
CA HIS A 331 1.46 1.79 25.32
C HIS A 331 2.28 0.63 24.73
N ASN A 332 3.41 0.92 24.06
CA ASN A 332 4.30 -0.09 23.47
C ASN A 332 3.54 -1.14 22.62
N GLY A 333 2.58 -0.71 21.80
CA GLY A 333 1.79 -1.64 20.97
C GLY A 333 0.58 -2.29 21.66
N PHE A 334 0.32 -1.98 22.94
CA PHE A 334 -0.85 -2.47 23.68
C PHE A 334 -1.91 -1.38 23.81
N VAL A 335 -3.19 -1.77 23.71
CA VAL A 335 -4.33 -0.85 23.70
C VAL A 335 -4.99 -0.79 25.08
N GLU A 336 -5.26 0.42 25.57
CA GLU A 336 -6.05 0.67 26.77
C GLU A 336 -7.53 0.79 26.42
N LEU A 337 -8.23 -0.35 26.34
CA LEU A 337 -9.60 -0.45 25.81
C LEU A 337 -10.62 0.43 26.53
N GLU A 338 -10.47 0.62 27.85
CA GLU A 338 -11.33 1.54 28.62
C GLU A 338 -11.26 2.99 28.10
N ARG A 339 -10.07 3.42 27.64
CA ARG A 339 -9.86 4.76 27.11
C ARG A 339 -10.33 4.87 25.66
N VAL A 340 -10.16 3.81 24.88
CA VAL A 340 -10.68 3.71 23.51
C VAL A 340 -12.20 3.80 23.49
N GLU A 341 -12.87 3.17 24.47
CA GLU A 341 -14.33 3.22 24.60
C GLU A 341 -14.84 4.67 24.69
N LEU A 342 -14.16 5.52 25.48
CA LEU A 342 -14.53 6.94 25.62
C LEU A 342 -14.42 7.71 24.30
N ILE A 343 -13.42 7.40 23.47
CA ILE A 343 -13.26 8.01 22.14
C ILE A 343 -14.38 7.53 21.21
N MET A 344 -14.65 6.22 21.18
CA MET A 344 -15.70 5.66 20.33
C MET A 344 -17.09 6.16 20.71
N GLN A 345 -17.39 6.31 22.00
CA GLN A 345 -18.63 6.93 22.47
C GLN A 345 -18.76 8.38 22.02
N ALA A 346 -17.67 9.16 22.05
CA ALA A 346 -17.67 10.54 21.58
C ALA A 346 -17.87 10.63 20.04
N VAL A 347 -17.26 9.72 19.28
CA VAL A 347 -17.53 9.58 17.83
C VAL A 347 -19.00 9.17 17.60
N GLY A 348 -19.52 8.24 18.40
CA GLY A 348 -20.91 7.76 18.38
C GLY A 348 -21.94 8.89 18.47
N VAL A 349 -21.69 9.91 19.29
CA VAL A 349 -22.56 11.10 19.41
C VAL A 349 -22.59 11.93 18.13
N ALA A 350 -21.53 11.88 17.32
CA ALA A 350 -21.40 12.66 16.09
C ALA A 350 -21.89 11.94 14.82
N GLU A 351 -22.13 10.62 14.85
CA GLU A 351 -22.43 9.81 13.66
C GLU A 351 -23.60 10.34 12.84
N ASP A 352 -24.73 10.62 13.49
CA ASP A 352 -25.95 11.10 12.83
C ASP A 352 -25.72 12.42 12.06
N ASN A 353 -24.98 13.34 12.67
CA ASN A 353 -24.61 14.61 12.05
C ASN A 353 -23.62 14.42 10.90
N ILE A 354 -22.70 13.45 11.01
CA ILE A 354 -21.74 13.12 9.94
C ILE A 354 -22.50 12.62 8.71
N PHE A 355 -23.43 11.67 8.88
CA PHE A 355 -24.18 11.11 7.77
C PHE A 355 -25.08 12.13 7.07
N LYS A 356 -25.77 12.99 7.83
CA LYS A 356 -26.57 14.09 7.28
C LYS A 356 -25.72 15.07 6.48
N LYS A 357 -24.57 15.47 7.04
CA LYS A 357 -23.65 16.39 6.36
C LYS A 357 -23.07 15.78 5.07
N ARG A 358 -22.68 14.50 5.09
CA ARG A 358 -22.20 13.76 3.91
C ARG A 358 -23.22 13.84 2.77
N LYS A 359 -24.50 13.54 3.07
CA LYS A 359 -25.57 13.62 2.07
C LYS A 359 -25.75 15.04 1.52
N ASP A 360 -25.70 16.07 2.38
CA ASP A 360 -25.79 17.46 1.96
C ASP A 360 -24.61 17.88 1.05
N ASP A 361 -23.39 17.42 1.36
CA ASP A 361 -22.20 17.66 0.55
C ASP A 361 -22.28 16.96 -0.81
N ASP A 362 -22.79 15.73 -0.86
CA ASP A 362 -23.02 14.99 -2.12
C ASP A 362 -24.05 15.69 -3.03
N VAL A 363 -25.16 16.17 -2.45
CA VAL A 363 -26.20 16.92 -3.19
C VAL A 363 -25.62 18.21 -3.76
N ARG A 364 -24.84 18.97 -2.96
CA ARG A 364 -24.15 20.18 -3.45
C ARG A 364 -23.15 19.88 -4.57
N GLY A 365 -22.43 18.75 -4.48
CA GLY A 365 -21.48 18.33 -5.50
C GLY A 365 -22.15 18.04 -6.85
N LEU A 366 -23.35 17.43 -6.83
CA LEU A 366 -24.16 17.18 -8.03
C LEU A 366 -24.72 18.47 -8.64
N GLU A 367 -25.11 19.44 -7.81
CA GLU A 367 -25.54 20.76 -8.27
C GLU A 367 -24.40 21.50 -8.99
N ASP A 368 -23.18 21.44 -8.45
CA ASP A 368 -21.99 22.07 -9.05
C ASP A 368 -21.50 21.35 -10.33
N SER A 369 -21.74 20.04 -10.48
CA SER A 369 -21.38 19.28 -11.68
C SER A 369 -22.40 19.37 -12.82
N GLY A 370 -23.59 19.93 -12.56
CA GLY A 370 -24.68 20.02 -13.54
C GLY A 370 -25.44 18.71 -13.77
N GLU A 371 -25.17 17.67 -12.97
CA GLU A 371 -25.83 16.37 -12.99
C GLU A 371 -26.96 16.36 -11.95
N VAL A 372 -28.07 17.07 -12.21
CA VAL A 372 -29.21 17.10 -11.29
C VAL A 372 -30.24 16.03 -11.69
N PRO A 373 -30.52 15.02 -10.85
CA PRO A 373 -31.72 14.19 -11.01
C PRO A 373 -32.94 15.05 -10.71
N ALA A 374 -33.93 15.05 -11.60
CA ALA A 374 -35.10 15.95 -11.57
C ALA A 374 -36.10 15.71 -10.41
N LEU A 375 -35.70 15.11 -9.29
CA LEU A 375 -36.61 14.64 -8.25
C LEU A 375 -36.12 14.96 -6.82
N CYS A 376 -35.79 16.22 -6.53
CA CYS A 376 -35.67 16.70 -5.14
C CYS A 376 -35.98 18.21 -5.07
N VAL A 377 -37.20 18.64 -5.43
CA VAL A 377 -37.70 19.97 -5.05
C VAL A 377 -38.86 19.77 -4.10
N SER A 378 -38.61 19.89 -2.80
CA SER A 378 -39.66 19.98 -1.79
C SER A 378 -40.33 21.37 -1.85
N PRO A 379 -41.67 21.47 -1.83
CA PRO A 379 -42.36 22.73 -2.04
C PRO A 379 -42.58 23.44 -0.71
N PHE A 380 -41.67 24.34 -0.31
CA PHE A 380 -41.96 25.32 0.74
C PHE A 380 -41.45 26.70 0.37
N ARG A 381 -42.32 27.48 -0.30
CA ARG A 381 -42.41 28.93 -0.12
C ARG A 381 -43.76 29.41 -0.66
N GLY A 382 -44.69 29.65 0.26
CA GLY A 382 -45.86 30.47 -0.03
C GLY A 382 -45.46 31.93 -0.16
N HIS A 383 -45.99 32.63 -1.15
CA HIS A 383 -46.66 33.92 -0.98
C HIS A 383 -47.26 34.45 -2.29
N THR A 384 -48.59 34.63 -2.24
CA THR A 384 -49.41 35.71 -2.83
C THR A 384 -49.49 35.91 -4.36
N SER A 385 -50.74 35.73 -4.81
CA SER A 385 -51.38 36.05 -6.09
C SER A 385 -51.39 37.53 -6.48
N VAL A 386 -51.20 37.83 -7.77
CA VAL A 386 -51.90 38.90 -8.51
C VAL A 386 -52.11 38.47 -9.97
N ALA A 387 -53.32 38.71 -10.48
CA ALA A 387 -53.80 38.37 -11.82
C ALA A 387 -53.50 39.44 -12.88
N GLY A 388 -53.43 39.04 -14.16
CA GLY A 388 -53.46 39.93 -15.33
C GLY A 388 -53.38 39.17 -16.65
N GLY A 389 -54.46 39.23 -17.46
CA GLY A 389 -54.60 38.61 -18.78
C GLY A 389 -54.05 39.45 -19.97
N PRO A 390 -54.48 39.21 -21.22
CA PRO A 390 -53.60 38.68 -22.28
C PRO A 390 -53.44 39.59 -23.53
N SER A 391 -52.35 39.40 -24.27
CA SER A 391 -52.14 39.74 -25.71
C SER A 391 -50.68 39.38 -26.07
N GLY A 392 -50.24 38.96 -27.26
CA GLY A 392 -50.81 38.63 -28.56
C GLY A 392 -49.65 38.20 -29.49
N ALA A 393 -49.88 37.10 -30.22
CA ALA A 393 -49.34 36.65 -31.53
C ALA A 393 -47.86 36.85 -31.99
N GLN A 394 -47.35 35.75 -32.56
CA GLN A 394 -46.25 35.58 -33.55
C GLN A 394 -44.81 35.55 -32.96
N ASP A 395 -43.93 34.59 -33.27
CA ASP A 395 -43.71 33.93 -34.56
C ASP A 395 -42.95 32.59 -34.42
N ALA A 396 -43.09 31.73 -35.43
CA ALA A 396 -42.61 30.35 -35.47
C ALA A 396 -41.08 30.20 -35.56
N ARG A 397 -40.51 29.21 -34.84
CA ARG A 397 -39.33 28.42 -35.28
C ARG A 397 -39.02 27.25 -34.35
N GLY A 398 -39.08 26.03 -34.90
CA GLY A 398 -38.29 24.87 -34.45
C GLY A 398 -38.89 24.04 -33.32
N VAL A 399 -39.68 23.02 -33.68
CA VAL A 399 -39.92 21.85 -32.81
C VAL A 399 -38.59 21.11 -32.62
N LYS A 400 -37.88 21.38 -31.52
CA LYS A 400 -36.82 20.47 -31.04
C LYS A 400 -37.51 19.25 -30.47
N ARG A 401 -37.43 18.14 -31.22
CA ARG A 401 -37.75 16.80 -30.73
C ARG A 401 -36.94 16.54 -29.47
N LYS A 402 -37.60 16.00 -28.44
CA LYS A 402 -36.94 15.40 -27.27
C LYS A 402 -35.96 14.34 -27.77
N ALA A 403 -34.69 14.52 -27.44
CA ALA A 403 -33.75 13.41 -27.37
C ALA A 403 -33.89 12.86 -25.95
N GLU A 404 -34.79 11.89 -25.79
CA GLU A 404 -34.73 10.93 -24.69
C GLU A 404 -33.68 9.90 -25.17
N ASP A 405 -32.43 10.11 -24.80
CA ASP A 405 -31.37 9.11 -24.89
C ASP A 405 -30.27 9.52 -23.88
N SER A 406 -30.57 9.28 -22.61
CA SER A 406 -29.57 9.24 -21.54
C SER A 406 -29.55 7.80 -21.09
N ASP A 407 -28.77 6.99 -21.79
CA ASP A 407 -28.52 5.57 -21.51
C ASP A 407 -27.62 5.40 -20.26
N SER A 408 -27.86 6.24 -19.26
CA SER A 408 -27.25 6.15 -17.94
C SER A 408 -28.11 5.18 -17.14
N GLU A 409 -27.60 3.97 -16.89
CA GLU A 409 -28.24 3.06 -15.95
C GLU A 409 -28.57 3.82 -14.64
N PRO A 410 -29.78 3.64 -14.09
CA PRO A 410 -30.16 4.31 -12.85
C PRO A 410 -29.17 3.91 -11.75
N GLU A 411 -28.61 4.91 -11.05
CA GLU A 411 -27.74 4.63 -9.91
C GLU A 411 -28.47 3.71 -8.93
N PRO A 412 -27.84 2.63 -8.45
CA PRO A 412 -28.49 1.70 -7.54
C PRO A 412 -28.94 2.45 -6.28
N GLU A 413 -30.22 2.30 -5.92
CA GLU A 413 -30.79 2.96 -4.75
C GLU A 413 -30.05 2.51 -3.47
N ASP A 414 -29.43 3.44 -2.73
CA ASP A 414 -28.87 3.14 -1.41
C ASP A 414 -30.00 2.85 -0.43
N VAL A 415 -30.23 1.56 -0.15
CA VAL A 415 -31.28 1.07 0.73
C VAL A 415 -31.02 1.44 2.20
N VAL A 416 -29.75 1.60 2.60
CA VAL A 416 -29.37 1.86 4.00
C VAL A 416 -29.77 3.26 4.42
N ARG A 417 -29.61 4.27 3.54
CA ARG A 417 -29.98 5.67 3.78
C ARG A 417 -29.45 6.18 5.13
N LEU A 418 -28.13 6.29 5.23
CA LEU A 418 -27.46 6.67 6.49
C LEU A 418 -27.89 8.04 7.04
N TRP A 419 -28.43 8.93 6.19
CA TRP A 419 -28.88 10.27 6.54
C TRP A 419 -30.30 10.34 7.11
N GLU A 420 -31.05 9.24 7.14
CA GLU A 420 -32.44 9.17 7.63
C GLU A 420 -32.54 8.38 8.94
N ASP A 421 -33.47 8.77 9.81
CA ASP A 421 -33.80 8.02 11.02
C ASP A 421 -34.04 6.53 10.72
N GLY A 422 -33.58 5.66 11.62
CA GLY A 422 -33.64 4.22 11.40
C GLY A 422 -32.46 3.63 10.61
N TRP A 423 -31.43 4.43 10.29
CA TRP A 423 -30.27 4.01 9.49
C TRP A 423 -29.54 2.80 10.08
N LYS A 424 -29.42 2.75 11.41
CA LYS A 424 -28.72 1.65 12.09
C LYS A 424 -29.45 0.33 11.91
N GLN A 425 -30.78 0.35 11.96
CA GLN A 425 -31.61 -0.82 11.76
C GLN A 425 -31.50 -1.34 10.33
N ARG A 426 -31.57 -0.44 9.35
CA ARG A 426 -31.40 -0.79 7.94
C ARG A 426 -30.00 -1.32 7.65
N TYR A 427 -28.96 -0.70 8.23
CA TYR A 427 -27.58 -1.14 8.05
C TYR A 427 -27.37 -2.58 8.50
N TYR A 428 -27.71 -2.92 9.76
CA TYR A 428 -27.52 -4.29 10.25
C TYR A 428 -28.37 -5.31 9.50
N LYS A 429 -29.60 -4.94 9.13
CA LYS A 429 -30.47 -5.83 8.36
C LYS A 429 -29.98 -6.07 6.94
N THR A 430 -29.44 -5.06 6.27
CA THR A 430 -28.97 -5.18 4.88
C THR A 430 -27.57 -5.79 4.79
N LYS A 431 -26.65 -5.41 5.70
CA LYS A 431 -25.22 -5.77 5.60
C LYS A 431 -24.86 -7.06 6.34
N PHE A 432 -25.62 -7.41 7.38
CA PHE A 432 -25.37 -8.61 8.20
C PHE A 432 -26.56 -9.59 8.22
N ASP A 433 -27.69 -9.26 7.57
CA ASP A 433 -28.95 -10.00 7.65
C ASP A 433 -29.47 -10.24 9.08
N VAL A 434 -29.14 -9.34 10.01
CA VAL A 434 -29.50 -9.46 11.43
C VAL A 434 -30.43 -8.33 11.86
N ASP A 435 -31.35 -8.62 12.78
CA ASP A 435 -32.19 -7.58 13.39
C ASP A 435 -31.35 -6.68 14.30
N SER A 436 -31.60 -5.38 14.23
CA SER A 436 -30.92 -4.38 15.05
C SER A 436 -31.02 -4.57 16.57
N THR A 437 -32.01 -5.32 17.03
CA THR A 437 -32.25 -5.66 18.44
C THR A 437 -31.37 -6.81 18.93
N ASP A 438 -30.66 -7.49 18.04
CA ASP A 438 -29.68 -8.52 18.38
C ASP A 438 -28.39 -7.88 18.92
N GLU A 439 -28.43 -7.50 20.19
CA GLU A 439 -27.29 -6.95 20.91
C GLU A 439 -26.13 -7.95 21.02
N ASP A 440 -26.40 -9.25 21.03
CA ASP A 440 -25.36 -10.28 21.14
C ASP A 440 -24.55 -10.38 19.84
N PHE A 441 -25.21 -10.29 18.68
CA PHE A 441 -24.54 -10.21 17.39
C PHE A 441 -23.70 -8.93 17.28
N LYS A 442 -24.24 -7.77 17.64
CA LYS A 442 -23.47 -6.51 17.63
C LYS A 442 -22.24 -6.58 18.54
N LYS A 443 -22.40 -7.12 19.75
CA LYS A 443 -21.27 -7.38 20.67
C LYS A 443 -20.25 -8.33 20.07
N LYS A 444 -20.66 -9.34 19.30
CA LYS A 444 -19.75 -10.25 18.60
C LYS A 444 -18.92 -9.51 17.54
N VAL A 445 -19.56 -8.68 16.71
CA VAL A 445 -18.86 -7.87 15.69
C VAL A 445 -17.88 -6.89 16.35
N VAL A 446 -18.31 -6.19 17.40
CA VAL A 446 -17.46 -5.26 18.16
C VAL A 446 -16.28 -5.98 18.80
N ARG A 447 -16.50 -7.16 19.43
CA ARG A 447 -15.41 -7.97 19.99
C ARG A 447 -14.35 -8.28 18.94
N SER A 448 -14.75 -8.82 17.79
CA SER A 448 -13.80 -9.15 16.71
C SER A 448 -13.11 -7.90 16.15
N TYR A 449 -13.80 -6.75 16.09
CA TYR A 449 -13.19 -5.51 15.64
C TYR A 449 -12.15 -4.98 16.65
N VAL A 450 -12.46 -5.04 17.95
CA VAL A 450 -11.56 -4.68 19.05
C VAL A 450 -10.32 -5.58 19.08
N GLU A 451 -10.51 -6.88 18.90
CA GLU A 451 -9.41 -7.83 18.72
C GLU A 451 -8.53 -7.40 17.54
N GLY A 452 -9.13 -7.02 16.42
CA GLY A 452 -8.37 -6.54 15.26
C GLY A 452 -7.60 -5.26 15.51
N LEU A 453 -8.17 -4.28 16.21
CA LEU A 453 -7.44 -3.06 16.58
C LEU A 453 -6.22 -3.38 17.44
N CYS A 454 -6.36 -4.32 18.37
CA CYS A 454 -5.24 -4.81 19.18
C CYS A 454 -4.22 -5.57 18.33
N TRP A 455 -4.68 -6.37 17.35
CA TRP A 455 -3.81 -7.14 16.45
C TRP A 455 -2.97 -6.20 15.59
N VAL A 456 -3.60 -5.22 14.92
CA VAL A 456 -2.92 -4.26 14.04
C VAL A 456 -1.89 -3.44 14.82
N LEU A 457 -2.25 -2.92 16.00
CA LEU A 457 -1.30 -2.17 16.80
C LEU A 457 -0.12 -3.03 17.26
N ARG A 458 -0.36 -4.29 17.66
CA ARG A 458 0.75 -5.20 18.00
C ARG A 458 1.60 -5.53 16.78
N TYR A 459 1.00 -5.72 15.61
CA TYR A 459 1.72 -6.04 14.37
C TYR A 459 2.75 -4.94 14.02
N TYR A 460 2.36 -3.68 14.20
CA TYR A 460 3.22 -2.52 13.94
C TYR A 460 4.35 -2.35 14.98
N TYR A 461 4.05 -2.55 16.27
CA TYR A 461 4.97 -2.20 17.35
C TYR A 461 5.75 -3.38 17.95
N GLN A 462 5.24 -4.61 17.84
CA GLN A 462 5.80 -5.81 18.46
C GLN A 462 6.05 -6.94 17.45
N GLY A 463 5.44 -6.89 16.26
CA GLY A 463 5.45 -7.96 15.25
C GLY A 463 4.16 -8.77 15.27
N CYS A 464 4.03 -9.72 14.34
CA CYS A 464 2.78 -10.47 14.14
C CYS A 464 2.36 -11.23 15.41
N ALA A 465 1.24 -10.81 16.00
CA ALA A 465 0.75 -11.38 17.26
C ALA A 465 -0.02 -12.70 17.06
N SER A 466 -0.61 -12.90 15.88
CA SER A 466 -1.27 -14.15 15.51
C SER A 466 -1.35 -14.29 14.00
N TRP A 467 -0.78 -15.38 13.47
CA TRP A 467 -0.87 -15.72 12.04
C TRP A 467 -2.24 -16.31 11.64
N LYS A 468 -3.08 -16.66 12.63
CA LYS A 468 -4.41 -17.25 12.41
C LYS A 468 -5.56 -16.24 12.52
N TRP A 469 -5.33 -15.14 13.22
CA TRP A 469 -6.38 -14.18 13.51
C TRP A 469 -6.80 -13.47 12.22
N TYR A 470 -8.11 -13.29 12.04
CA TYR A 470 -8.69 -12.47 10.99
C TYR A 470 -10.01 -11.87 11.48
N PHE A 471 -10.46 -10.80 10.83
CA PHE A 471 -11.77 -10.21 11.09
C PHE A 471 -12.86 -10.95 10.28
N PRO A 472 -13.81 -11.68 10.92
CA PRO A 472 -14.69 -12.63 10.23
C PRO A 472 -16.00 -12.00 9.74
N PHE A 473 -15.97 -10.73 9.32
CA PHE A 473 -17.13 -10.00 8.81
C PHE A 473 -16.71 -9.05 7.70
N HIS A 474 -17.53 -8.86 6.66
CA HIS A 474 -17.20 -7.95 5.56
C HIS A 474 -17.31 -6.46 5.93
N TYR A 475 -18.04 -6.13 7.00
CA TYR A 475 -18.38 -4.75 7.37
C TYR A 475 -18.04 -4.43 8.82
N ALA A 476 -17.74 -3.17 9.09
CA ALA A 476 -17.45 -2.66 10.43
C ALA A 476 -18.73 -2.37 11.24
N PRO A 477 -18.69 -2.43 12.59
CA PRO A 477 -19.76 -1.91 13.42
C PRO A 477 -19.77 -0.36 13.43
N PHE A 478 -20.78 0.27 14.04
CA PHE A 478 -20.75 1.71 14.27
C PHE A 478 -19.97 2.07 15.54
N ALA A 479 -19.45 3.30 15.62
CA ALA A 479 -18.72 3.75 16.80
C ALA A 479 -19.60 3.73 18.06
N SER A 480 -20.90 4.00 17.90
CA SER A 480 -21.90 3.93 18.97
C SER A 480 -22.16 2.51 19.51
N ASP A 481 -21.66 1.44 18.87
CA ASP A 481 -21.76 0.05 19.34
C ASP A 481 -20.63 -0.36 20.29
N PHE A 482 -19.54 0.42 20.37
CA PHE A 482 -18.41 0.14 21.27
C PHE A 482 -18.78 0.49 22.72
N LYS A 483 -19.40 -0.46 23.41
CA LYS A 483 -19.79 -0.36 24.82
C LYS A 483 -19.27 -1.56 25.61
N ASP A 484 -18.82 -1.29 26.83
CA ASP A 484 -18.28 -2.29 27.76
C ASP A 484 -17.12 -3.10 27.14
N ILE A 485 -16.22 -2.44 26.38
CA ILE A 485 -15.19 -3.13 25.58
C ILE A 485 -13.97 -3.54 26.40
N LYS A 486 -13.80 -3.01 27.62
CA LYS A 486 -12.65 -3.27 28.50
C LYS A 486 -12.34 -4.75 28.70
N GLY A 487 -13.37 -5.59 28.80
CA GLY A 487 -13.24 -7.04 29.04
C GLY A 487 -13.37 -7.89 27.78
N MET A 488 -13.42 -7.31 26.58
CA MET A 488 -13.69 -8.06 25.35
C MET A 488 -12.48 -8.80 24.79
N PHE A 489 -11.27 -8.34 25.08
CA PHE A 489 -10.02 -8.95 24.63
C PHE A 489 -9.05 -9.13 25.80
N SER A 490 -8.26 -10.21 25.76
CA SER A 490 -7.24 -10.50 26.76
C SER A 490 -5.89 -10.72 26.09
N ASP A 491 -5.77 -11.76 25.27
CA ASP A 491 -4.56 -12.05 24.51
C ASP A 491 -4.85 -12.91 23.28
N PHE A 492 -3.88 -13.01 22.37
CA PHE A 492 -3.94 -13.91 21.21
C PHE A 492 -3.43 -15.31 21.55
N GLU A 493 -3.80 -16.30 20.72
CA GLU A 493 -3.18 -17.63 20.74
C GLU A 493 -1.67 -17.49 20.50
N LYS A 494 -0.87 -18.06 21.40
CA LYS A 494 0.60 -18.07 21.27
C LYS A 494 1.05 -19.16 20.31
N ASP A 495 2.26 -19.01 19.79
CA ASP A 495 2.93 -20.01 18.93
C ASP A 495 2.15 -20.34 17.63
N THR A 496 1.33 -19.40 17.16
CA THR A 496 0.71 -19.50 15.84
C THR A 496 1.79 -19.43 14.76
N LYS A 497 1.56 -20.15 13.66
CA LYS A 497 2.53 -20.29 12.57
C LYS A 497 1.95 -19.77 11.26
N PRO A 498 2.79 -19.19 10.39
CA PRO A 498 2.38 -18.87 9.03
C PRO A 498 1.90 -20.12 8.29
N PHE A 499 1.02 -19.93 7.31
CA PHE A 499 0.79 -20.94 6.28
C PHE A 499 2.09 -21.24 5.53
N LYS A 500 2.22 -22.47 5.02
CA LYS A 500 3.27 -22.73 4.04
C LYS A 500 2.91 -22.05 2.70
N PRO A 501 3.90 -21.74 1.84
CA PRO A 501 3.65 -20.98 0.62
C PRO A 501 2.54 -21.54 -0.28
N LEU A 502 2.51 -22.85 -0.53
CA LEU A 502 1.45 -23.44 -1.37
C LEU A 502 0.09 -23.48 -0.66
N GLU A 503 0.06 -23.64 0.67
CA GLU A 503 -1.19 -23.56 1.45
C GLU A 503 -1.77 -22.14 1.38
N GLN A 504 -0.91 -21.12 1.44
CA GLN A 504 -1.30 -19.73 1.25
C GLN A 504 -1.87 -19.52 -0.15
N LEU A 505 -1.23 -20.03 -1.21
CA LEU A 505 -1.75 -19.95 -2.57
C LEU A 505 -3.18 -20.49 -2.68
N MET A 506 -3.47 -21.64 -2.05
CA MET A 506 -4.83 -22.18 -2.00
C MET A 506 -5.81 -21.28 -1.26
N GLY A 507 -5.36 -20.53 -0.26
CA GLY A 507 -6.18 -19.58 0.49
C GLY A 507 -6.45 -18.25 -0.21
N VAL A 508 -5.61 -17.87 -1.19
CA VAL A 508 -5.66 -16.52 -1.81
C VAL A 508 -6.02 -16.54 -3.30
N PHE A 509 -5.75 -17.63 -4.03
CA PHE A 509 -6.01 -17.68 -5.47
C PHE A 509 -7.47 -18.01 -5.81
N PRO A 510 -8.03 -17.37 -6.84
CA PRO A 510 -9.21 -17.90 -7.52
C PRO A 510 -8.82 -19.14 -8.34
N ALA A 511 -9.80 -20.01 -8.63
CA ALA A 511 -9.58 -21.21 -9.45
C ALA A 511 -8.93 -20.92 -10.82
N ALA A 512 -9.21 -19.74 -11.40
CA ALA A 512 -8.63 -19.28 -12.67
C ALA A 512 -7.09 -19.15 -12.66
N SER A 513 -6.47 -18.97 -11.48
CA SER A 513 -5.00 -18.90 -11.33
C SER A 513 -4.41 -20.20 -10.78
N GLY A 514 -5.15 -21.31 -10.85
CA GLY A 514 -4.70 -22.62 -10.38
C GLY A 514 -3.46 -23.18 -11.11
N ASN A 515 -3.05 -22.60 -12.24
CA ASN A 515 -1.87 -23.05 -13.00
C ASN A 515 -0.53 -22.83 -12.29
N PHE A 516 -0.50 -22.07 -11.19
CA PHE A 516 0.69 -21.87 -10.35
C PHE A 516 0.79 -22.86 -9.18
N LEU A 517 -0.20 -23.74 -9.03
CA LEU A 517 -0.27 -24.77 -8.01
C LEU A 517 0.08 -26.14 -8.61
N PRO A 518 0.49 -27.11 -7.77
CA PRO A 518 0.62 -28.50 -8.18
C PRO A 518 -0.67 -29.02 -8.84
N GLU A 519 -0.53 -29.90 -9.82
CA GLU A 519 -1.66 -30.37 -10.64
C GLU A 519 -2.79 -30.98 -9.77
N THR A 520 -2.44 -31.81 -8.78
CA THR A 520 -3.42 -32.43 -7.87
C THR A 520 -4.07 -31.43 -6.91
N TRP A 521 -3.38 -30.33 -6.57
CA TRP A 521 -3.93 -29.27 -5.72
C TRP A 521 -4.90 -28.39 -6.52
N ARG A 522 -4.58 -28.11 -7.79
CA ARG A 522 -5.45 -27.38 -8.72
C ARG A 522 -6.79 -28.07 -8.89
N GLU A 523 -6.84 -29.41 -8.91
CA GLU A 523 -8.10 -30.16 -8.99
C GLU A 523 -9.05 -29.86 -7.82
N LEU A 524 -8.53 -29.57 -6.62
CA LEU A 524 -9.36 -29.19 -5.47
C LEU A 524 -10.10 -27.87 -5.65
N MET A 525 -9.61 -26.99 -6.54
CA MET A 525 -10.23 -25.68 -6.82
C MET A 525 -11.30 -25.74 -7.90
N SER A 526 -11.31 -26.79 -8.74
CA SER A 526 -12.19 -26.89 -9.91
C SER A 526 -13.14 -28.09 -9.89
N SER A 527 -12.81 -29.15 -9.14
CA SER A 527 -13.64 -30.36 -9.09
C SER A 527 -14.91 -30.12 -8.27
N PRO A 528 -16.11 -30.39 -8.83
CA PRO A 528 -17.36 -30.31 -8.07
C PRO A 528 -17.43 -31.25 -6.86
N ASP A 529 -16.63 -32.32 -6.87
CA ASP A 529 -16.56 -33.31 -5.79
C ASP A 529 -15.55 -32.92 -4.69
N SER A 530 -14.84 -31.80 -4.85
CA SER A 530 -13.87 -31.32 -3.85
C SER A 530 -14.57 -30.90 -2.55
N ALA A 531 -14.01 -31.31 -1.41
CA ALA A 531 -14.54 -30.98 -0.08
C ALA A 531 -14.43 -29.48 0.28
N ILE A 532 -13.74 -28.69 -0.55
CA ILE A 532 -13.49 -27.26 -0.37
C ILE A 532 -13.88 -26.44 -1.61
N ILE A 533 -14.67 -26.99 -2.53
CA ILE A 533 -15.09 -26.28 -3.76
C ILE A 533 -15.89 -25.00 -3.45
N ASP A 534 -16.58 -24.95 -2.31
CA ASP A 534 -17.32 -23.77 -1.83
C ASP A 534 -16.43 -22.56 -1.52
N PHE A 535 -15.11 -22.73 -1.42
CA PHE A 535 -14.19 -21.60 -1.26
C PHE A 535 -13.92 -20.85 -2.57
N TYR A 536 -14.19 -21.48 -3.73
CA TYR A 536 -13.82 -20.96 -5.05
C TYR A 536 -15.05 -20.74 -5.94
N PRO A 537 -15.94 -19.79 -5.62
CA PRO A 537 -17.08 -19.51 -6.47
C PRO A 537 -16.63 -18.90 -7.81
N ASP A 538 -17.25 -19.32 -8.91
CA ASP A 538 -17.00 -18.76 -10.24
C ASP A 538 -17.43 -17.28 -10.34
N ASP A 539 -18.46 -16.90 -9.58
CA ASP A 539 -18.96 -15.53 -9.50
C ASP A 539 -19.35 -15.15 -8.07
N PHE A 540 -19.20 -13.87 -7.73
CA PHE A 540 -19.47 -13.34 -6.40
C PHE A 540 -20.02 -11.90 -6.48
N ALA A 541 -20.85 -11.55 -5.51
CA ALA A 541 -21.46 -10.23 -5.44
C ALA A 541 -20.45 -9.17 -4.96
N ILE A 542 -20.55 -7.98 -5.55
CA ILE A 542 -19.82 -6.79 -5.10
C ILE A 542 -20.83 -5.78 -4.58
N ASP A 543 -20.75 -5.46 -3.29
CA ASP A 543 -21.57 -4.41 -2.67
C ASP A 543 -20.85 -3.07 -2.76
N LEU A 544 -21.38 -2.14 -3.57
CA LEU A 544 -20.79 -0.81 -3.73
C LEU A 544 -20.73 0.00 -2.44
N ASN A 545 -21.58 -0.31 -1.45
CA ASN A 545 -21.59 0.29 -0.13
C ASN A 545 -21.53 1.84 -0.14
N GLY A 546 -22.30 2.47 -1.03
CA GLY A 546 -22.36 3.92 -1.19
C GLY A 546 -21.19 4.54 -1.96
N LYS A 547 -20.35 3.72 -2.61
CA LYS A 547 -19.25 4.17 -3.45
C LYS A 547 -19.64 4.14 -4.94
N LYS A 548 -19.00 5.01 -5.74
CA LYS A 548 -19.37 5.23 -7.14
C LYS A 548 -18.93 4.11 -8.09
N TYR A 549 -17.86 3.39 -7.73
CA TYR A 549 -17.26 2.40 -8.59
C TYR A 549 -17.13 1.06 -7.88
N ALA A 550 -17.26 -0.04 -8.63
CA ALA A 550 -17.06 -1.41 -8.14
C ALA A 550 -15.71 -1.58 -7.42
N TRP A 551 -14.70 -0.81 -7.82
CA TRP A 551 -13.38 -0.80 -7.21
C TRP A 551 -13.25 -0.29 -5.79
N GLN A 552 -14.30 0.34 -5.32
CA GLN A 552 -14.43 0.83 -3.96
C GLN A 552 -15.40 -0.04 -3.14
N GLY A 553 -16.07 -1.01 -3.79
CA GLY A 553 -17.05 -1.89 -3.18
C GLY A 553 -16.42 -3.06 -2.43
N VAL A 554 -17.25 -3.78 -1.68
CA VAL A 554 -16.89 -4.93 -0.86
C VAL A 554 -17.19 -6.21 -1.63
N ALA A 555 -16.17 -7.03 -1.87
CA ALA A 555 -16.34 -8.36 -2.46
C ALA A 555 -16.89 -9.33 -1.41
N LEU A 556 -18.04 -9.94 -1.69
CA LEU A 556 -18.71 -10.88 -0.78
C LEU A 556 -18.26 -12.30 -1.08
N LEU A 557 -17.03 -12.60 -0.66
CA LEU A 557 -16.44 -13.93 -0.75
C LEU A 557 -16.65 -14.73 0.55
N PRO A 558 -16.79 -16.07 0.46
CA PRO A 558 -16.76 -16.94 1.62
C PRO A 558 -15.38 -16.91 2.29
N PHE A 559 -15.36 -17.01 3.63
CA PHE A 559 -14.11 -17.09 4.37
C PHE A 559 -13.57 -18.53 4.34
N VAL A 560 -12.27 -18.67 4.05
CA VAL A 560 -11.57 -19.97 4.04
C VAL A 560 -11.45 -20.51 5.46
N ASP A 561 -11.91 -21.74 5.68
CA ASP A 561 -11.71 -22.47 6.95
C ASP A 561 -10.36 -23.21 6.91
N GLU A 562 -9.40 -22.76 7.72
CA GLU A 562 -8.06 -23.34 7.84
C GLU A 562 -8.06 -24.86 8.07
N ARG A 563 -9.00 -25.36 8.90
CA ARG A 563 -9.05 -26.79 9.25
C ARG A 563 -9.55 -27.62 8.09
N ARG A 564 -10.57 -27.14 7.37
CA ARG A 564 -11.08 -27.80 6.16
C ARG A 564 -10.05 -27.79 5.04
N LEU A 565 -9.37 -26.66 4.84
CA LEU A 565 -8.30 -26.53 3.84
C LEU A 565 -7.17 -27.54 4.11
N ARG A 566 -6.62 -27.56 5.33
CA ARG A 566 -5.53 -28.49 5.68
C ARG A 566 -5.96 -29.96 5.64
N ALA A 567 -7.21 -30.26 5.96
CA ALA A 567 -7.74 -31.62 5.85
C ALA A 567 -7.79 -32.09 4.39
N ALA A 568 -8.29 -31.25 3.47
CA ALA A 568 -8.33 -31.57 2.04
C ALA A 568 -6.92 -31.69 1.44
N LEU A 569 -6.00 -30.81 1.84
CA LEU A 569 -4.60 -30.87 1.40
C LEU A 569 -3.86 -32.12 1.88
N GLY A 570 -4.28 -32.72 3.00
CA GLY A 570 -3.65 -33.91 3.57
C GLY A 570 -3.60 -35.10 2.61
N ASP A 571 -4.60 -35.22 1.72
CA ASP A 571 -4.70 -36.32 0.76
C ASP A 571 -3.77 -36.14 -0.46
N VAL A 572 -3.44 -34.89 -0.82
CA VAL A 572 -2.64 -34.53 -2.02
C VAL A 572 -1.22 -34.03 -1.68
N TYR A 573 -0.91 -33.88 -0.40
CA TYR A 573 0.43 -33.50 0.08
C TYR A 573 1.54 -34.47 -0.38
N PRO A 574 1.34 -35.80 -0.38
CA PRO A 574 2.35 -36.75 -0.85
C PRO A 574 2.67 -36.67 -2.35
N ASP A 575 1.85 -35.98 -3.14
CA ASP A 575 2.01 -35.90 -4.60
C ASP A 575 2.99 -34.80 -5.04
N LEU A 576 3.48 -33.97 -4.09
CA LEU A 576 4.43 -32.90 -4.39
C LEU A 576 5.74 -33.46 -4.94
N SER A 577 6.21 -32.88 -6.05
CA SER A 577 7.57 -33.09 -6.54
C SER A 577 8.59 -32.46 -5.59
N THR A 578 9.86 -32.87 -5.71
CA THR A 578 10.96 -32.32 -4.89
C THR A 578 11.11 -30.80 -5.06
N GLU A 579 10.80 -30.26 -6.24
CA GLU A 579 10.88 -28.82 -6.50
C GLU A 579 9.72 -28.06 -5.84
N GLU A 580 8.51 -28.63 -5.87
CA GLU A 580 7.34 -28.09 -5.16
C GLU A 580 7.49 -28.19 -3.64
N GLU A 581 8.02 -29.31 -3.12
CA GLU A 581 8.35 -29.45 -1.69
C GLU A 581 9.33 -28.36 -1.23
N ARG A 582 10.33 -28.06 -2.06
CA ARG A 582 11.30 -27.00 -1.79
C ARG A 582 10.64 -25.61 -1.79
N ARG A 583 9.83 -25.26 -2.80
CA ARG A 583 9.10 -23.98 -2.82
C ARG A 583 8.03 -23.88 -1.74
N ASN A 584 7.55 -25.00 -1.21
CA ASN A 584 6.62 -25.06 -0.07
C ASN A 584 7.33 -25.04 1.30
N SER A 585 8.66 -24.96 1.33
CA SER A 585 9.44 -24.85 2.57
C SER A 585 9.67 -23.40 2.97
N LEU A 586 9.81 -23.14 4.27
CA LEU A 586 10.17 -21.82 4.79
C LEU A 586 11.68 -21.64 4.71
N GLY A 587 12.13 -20.52 4.17
CA GLY A 587 13.56 -20.20 4.03
C GLY A 587 14.12 -19.33 5.15
N SER A 588 15.27 -18.73 4.86
CA SER A 588 16.00 -17.80 5.74
C SER A 588 16.47 -16.60 4.94
N ASP A 589 16.66 -15.48 5.64
CA ASP A 589 17.32 -14.32 5.06
C ASP A 589 18.76 -14.66 4.68
N LEU A 590 19.30 -13.93 3.71
CA LEU A 590 20.66 -14.09 3.22
C LEU A 590 21.42 -12.78 3.40
N LEU A 591 22.59 -12.86 4.00
CA LEU A 591 23.51 -11.73 4.15
C LEU A 591 24.66 -11.90 3.17
N PHE A 592 24.96 -10.83 2.43
CA PHE A 592 26.05 -10.76 1.46
C PHE A 592 26.99 -9.61 1.80
N VAL A 593 28.27 -9.88 1.68
CA VAL A 593 29.32 -8.86 1.80
C VAL A 593 30.40 -9.08 0.74
N LYS A 594 31.15 -8.02 0.43
CA LYS A 594 32.29 -8.09 -0.47
C LYS A 594 33.49 -8.74 0.22
N LYS A 595 34.41 -9.30 -0.56
CA LYS A 595 35.69 -9.89 -0.12
C LYS A 595 36.55 -8.94 0.72
N SER A 596 36.42 -7.63 0.51
CA SER A 596 37.12 -6.59 1.28
C SER A 596 36.47 -6.26 2.63
N HIS A 597 35.23 -6.72 2.86
CA HIS A 597 34.47 -6.41 4.07
C HIS A 597 35.00 -7.19 5.28
N PRO A 598 35.08 -6.61 6.49
CA PRO A 598 35.64 -7.27 7.68
C PRO A 598 34.98 -8.60 8.04
N LEU A 599 33.66 -8.72 7.84
CA LEU A 599 32.91 -9.95 8.08
C LEU A 599 33.28 -11.11 7.13
N CYS A 600 33.91 -10.85 5.98
CA CYS A 600 34.14 -11.88 4.96
C CYS A 600 35.00 -13.04 5.48
N ASP A 601 36.05 -12.75 6.25
CA ASP A 601 36.94 -13.79 6.75
C ASP A 601 36.23 -14.68 7.78
N PHE A 602 35.37 -14.09 8.63
CA PHE A 602 34.55 -14.85 9.57
C PHE A 602 33.62 -15.82 8.83
N ILE A 603 32.90 -15.36 7.81
CA ILE A 603 31.99 -16.20 7.02
C ILE A 603 32.77 -17.31 6.30
N ARG A 604 33.95 -16.99 5.75
CA ARG A 604 34.78 -17.99 5.05
C ARG A 604 35.21 -19.12 5.99
N GLU A 605 35.61 -18.80 7.22
CA GLU A 605 35.97 -19.80 8.22
C GLU A 605 34.78 -20.68 8.62
N LEU A 606 33.55 -20.14 8.69
CA LEU A 606 32.34 -20.95 8.94
C LEU A 606 32.17 -22.03 7.86
N TYR A 607 32.31 -21.67 6.58
CA TYR A 607 32.23 -22.62 5.47
C TYR A 607 33.37 -23.63 5.48
N LEU A 608 34.60 -23.21 5.80
CA LEU A 608 35.76 -24.12 5.90
C LEU A 608 35.62 -25.13 7.05
N ALA A 609 34.99 -24.73 8.15
CA ALA A 609 34.73 -25.58 9.29
C ALA A 609 33.51 -26.50 9.12
N GLU A 610 32.71 -26.33 8.06
CA GLU A 610 31.44 -27.03 7.80
C GLU A 610 30.49 -27.01 9.01
N SER A 611 30.55 -25.95 9.82
CA SER A 611 29.80 -25.88 11.07
C SER A 611 28.30 -25.72 10.81
N GLN A 612 27.52 -26.68 11.30
CA GLN A 612 26.05 -26.61 11.29
C GLN A 612 25.46 -25.84 12.48
N GLU A 613 26.30 -25.41 13.43
CA GLU A 613 25.87 -24.60 14.57
C GLU A 613 25.52 -23.17 14.16
N VAL A 614 24.70 -22.52 14.99
CA VAL A 614 24.33 -21.11 14.83
C VAL A 614 25.41 -20.23 15.45
N HIS A 615 25.98 -19.31 14.67
CA HIS A 615 27.08 -18.45 15.11
C HIS A 615 26.64 -17.01 15.31
N THR A 616 27.23 -16.33 16.28
CA THR A 616 27.12 -14.87 16.42
C THR A 616 28.47 -14.24 16.12
N HIS A 617 28.45 -13.03 15.57
CA HIS A 617 29.65 -12.23 15.33
C HIS A 617 29.68 -11.00 16.23
N THR A 618 30.87 -10.44 16.42
CA THR A 618 31.02 -9.18 17.17
C THR A 618 30.50 -8.01 16.31
N PRO A 619 29.73 -7.06 16.88
CA PRO A 619 29.09 -5.98 16.11
C PRO A 619 30.06 -5.18 15.23
N GLU A 620 31.32 -5.03 15.68
CA GLU A 620 32.36 -4.28 14.98
C GLU A 620 32.74 -4.89 13.61
N LEU A 621 32.47 -6.17 13.38
CA LEU A 621 32.76 -6.84 12.10
C LEU A 621 31.73 -6.52 11.02
N CYS A 622 30.56 -6.00 11.40
CA CYS A 622 29.43 -5.79 10.51
C CYS A 622 28.76 -4.43 10.77
N HIS A 623 29.56 -3.39 11.00
CA HIS A 623 29.08 -2.00 11.15
C HIS A 623 28.00 -1.80 12.23
N GLY A 624 27.99 -2.65 13.27
CA GLY A 624 27.00 -2.62 14.34
C GLY A 624 25.80 -3.54 14.13
N ILE A 625 25.61 -4.11 12.93
CA ILE A 625 24.58 -5.12 12.67
C ILE A 625 24.86 -6.36 13.51
N GLN A 626 23.86 -6.78 14.26
CA GLN A 626 23.92 -8.01 15.05
C GLN A 626 22.92 -9.03 14.51
N GLY A 627 23.27 -10.30 14.62
CA GLY A 627 22.41 -11.39 14.22
C GLY A 627 23.14 -12.72 14.35
N MET A 628 22.50 -13.75 13.82
CA MET A 628 23.02 -15.10 13.82
C MET A 628 23.26 -15.59 12.39
N LEU A 629 24.38 -16.29 12.19
CA LEU A 629 24.81 -16.79 10.90
C LEU A 629 24.79 -18.32 10.87
N THR A 630 24.31 -18.88 9.75
CA THR A 630 24.34 -20.32 9.47
C THR A 630 24.71 -20.58 8.02
N LEU A 631 25.15 -21.81 7.70
CA LEU A 631 25.57 -22.13 6.34
C LEU A 631 24.39 -22.13 5.36
N ASP A 632 24.58 -21.44 4.24
CA ASP A 632 23.73 -21.61 3.07
C ASP A 632 24.03 -22.92 2.34
N ALA A 633 22.99 -23.60 1.87
CA ALA A 633 23.09 -24.86 1.14
C ALA A 633 23.61 -24.66 -0.29
N ASP A 634 23.37 -23.49 -0.89
CA ASP A 634 23.85 -23.10 -2.21
C ASP A 634 24.65 -21.79 -2.14
N PRO A 635 25.84 -21.79 -1.52
CA PRO A 635 26.52 -20.56 -1.15
C PRO A 635 27.19 -19.87 -2.34
N ILE A 636 26.97 -18.56 -2.45
CA ILE A 636 27.82 -17.68 -3.25
C ILE A 636 29.14 -17.49 -2.51
N LEU A 637 30.25 -17.92 -3.12
CA LEU A 637 31.57 -17.87 -2.52
C LEU A 637 32.53 -17.00 -3.35
N PRO A 638 33.47 -16.30 -2.70
CA PRO A 638 34.47 -15.51 -3.41
C PRO A 638 35.31 -16.36 -4.35
N ASP A 639 35.75 -15.75 -5.44
CA ASP A 639 36.64 -16.35 -6.46
C ASP A 639 36.05 -17.56 -7.20
N LYS A 640 34.78 -17.92 -6.96
CA LYS A 640 34.03 -18.90 -7.76
C LYS A 640 33.16 -18.18 -8.80
N PRO A 641 32.97 -18.75 -10.00
CA PRO A 641 32.05 -18.18 -10.97
C PRO A 641 30.61 -18.27 -10.45
N VAL A 642 29.78 -17.29 -10.82
CA VAL A 642 28.33 -17.30 -10.58
C VAL A 642 27.64 -17.25 -11.93
N GLU A 643 26.94 -18.34 -12.27
CA GLU A 643 26.19 -18.46 -13.52
C GLU A 643 24.98 -17.53 -13.50
N SER A 644 24.68 -16.92 -14.65
CA SER A 644 23.51 -16.07 -14.78
C SER A 644 22.23 -16.91 -14.87
N PRO A 645 21.22 -16.65 -14.01
CA PRO A 645 19.90 -17.29 -14.15
C PRO A 645 19.11 -16.73 -15.35
N ILE A 646 19.56 -15.61 -15.94
CA ILE A 646 18.94 -14.97 -17.09
C ILE A 646 19.83 -15.16 -18.33
N PRO A 647 19.39 -15.86 -19.39
CA PRO A 647 20.24 -16.18 -20.55
C PRO A 647 20.83 -14.98 -21.31
N SER A 648 20.23 -13.79 -21.18
CA SER A 648 20.70 -12.56 -21.82
C SER A 648 21.78 -11.82 -21.03
N LEU A 649 21.99 -12.18 -19.76
CA LEU A 649 23.05 -11.63 -18.92
C LEU A 649 24.28 -12.56 -18.94
N ARG A 650 25.46 -12.00 -18.67
CA ARG A 650 26.73 -12.73 -18.71
C ARG A 650 27.06 -13.32 -17.36
N ASP A 651 27.67 -14.50 -17.32
CA ASP A 651 28.19 -15.07 -16.07
C ASP A 651 29.25 -14.19 -15.41
N ILE A 652 29.27 -14.20 -14.07
CA ILE A 652 30.27 -13.51 -13.27
C ILE A 652 31.47 -14.44 -13.13
N MET A 653 32.50 -14.24 -13.97
CA MET A 653 33.70 -15.08 -13.95
C MET A 653 34.58 -14.86 -12.71
N THR A 654 34.55 -13.66 -12.13
CA THR A 654 35.34 -13.27 -10.96
C THR A 654 34.44 -12.65 -9.90
N ASN A 655 33.81 -13.50 -9.08
CA ASN A 655 32.95 -13.06 -7.99
C ASN A 655 33.77 -12.57 -6.78
N SER A 656 33.42 -11.41 -6.25
CA SER A 656 33.98 -10.90 -4.99
C SER A 656 32.98 -10.96 -3.83
N ALA A 657 31.76 -11.45 -4.03
CA ALA A 657 30.77 -11.58 -2.97
C ALA A 657 30.92 -12.90 -2.19
N ILE A 658 30.57 -12.87 -0.91
CA ILE A 658 30.28 -14.06 -0.11
C ILE A 658 28.88 -13.93 0.48
N GLY A 659 28.08 -15.00 0.39
CA GLY A 659 26.75 -15.08 0.98
C GLY A 659 26.69 -16.08 2.14
N VAL A 660 25.82 -15.83 3.11
CA VAL A 660 25.56 -16.70 4.27
C VAL A 660 24.11 -16.53 4.71
N LYS A 661 23.50 -17.54 5.36
CA LYS A 661 22.18 -17.35 5.95
C LYS A 661 22.27 -16.45 7.18
N PHE A 662 21.32 -15.54 7.29
CA PHE A 662 21.20 -14.58 8.38
C PHE A 662 19.87 -14.79 9.09
N LEU A 663 19.91 -14.61 10.41
CA LEU A 663 18.73 -14.58 11.25
C LEU A 663 18.87 -13.40 12.20
N ASP A 664 17.84 -12.57 12.26
CA ASP A 664 17.81 -11.44 13.18
C ASP A 664 18.01 -11.88 14.65
N PRO A 665 18.44 -10.96 15.53
CA PRO A 665 18.49 -11.23 16.97
C PRO A 665 17.15 -11.74 17.49
N GLN A 666 17.21 -12.81 18.28
CA GLN A 666 16.04 -13.45 18.85
C GLN A 666 15.79 -12.97 20.27
N PHE A 667 14.51 -12.87 20.63
CA PHE A 667 14.04 -12.39 21.92
C PHE A 667 13.06 -13.41 22.50
N GLU A 668 12.90 -13.40 23.82
CA GLU A 668 11.87 -14.20 24.48
C GLU A 668 10.48 -13.74 24.03
N GLY A 669 9.49 -14.66 24.00
CA GLY A 669 8.17 -14.38 23.43
C GLY A 669 7.33 -13.35 24.19
N ASP A 670 7.71 -13.00 25.41
CA ASP A 670 7.10 -11.94 26.22
C ASP A 670 7.93 -10.63 26.23
N HIS A 671 9.00 -10.57 25.43
CA HIS A 671 9.79 -9.35 25.26
C HIS A 671 8.92 -8.24 24.66
N VAL A 672 8.97 -7.07 25.29
CA VAL A 672 8.28 -5.87 24.81
C VAL A 672 9.30 -4.88 24.26
N PHE A 673 9.23 -4.65 22.96
CA PHE A 673 10.00 -3.61 22.30
C PHE A 673 9.45 -2.24 22.70
N LYS A 674 10.32 -1.36 23.19
CA LYS A 674 9.91 -0.05 23.70
C LYS A 674 9.70 0.95 22.55
N ALA A 675 8.55 1.60 22.57
CA ALA A 675 8.14 2.70 21.70
C ALA A 675 8.69 4.04 22.24
N ILE A 676 10.02 4.21 22.12
CA ILE A 676 10.74 5.39 22.60
C ILE A 676 11.84 5.78 21.63
N VAL A 677 12.17 7.07 21.63
CA VAL A 677 13.43 7.57 21.07
C VAL A 677 14.57 7.08 21.96
N LEU A 678 15.56 6.42 21.35
CA LEU A 678 16.66 5.81 22.09
C LEU A 678 17.55 6.86 22.78
N PRO A 679 18.15 6.54 23.94
CA PRO A 679 19.13 7.41 24.57
C PRO A 679 20.30 7.72 23.61
N LYS A 680 20.80 8.95 23.62
CA LYS A 680 21.86 9.49 22.73
C LYS A 680 21.43 9.76 21.29
N ALA A 681 20.18 9.49 20.91
CA ALA A 681 19.64 9.95 19.64
C ALA A 681 19.70 11.48 19.55
N LYS A 682 20.20 12.00 18.42
CA LYS A 682 20.23 13.42 18.11
C LYS A 682 19.06 13.75 17.21
N MET A 683 18.17 14.61 17.69
CA MET A 683 17.03 15.06 16.89
C MET A 683 17.51 15.89 15.68
N PRO A 684 16.95 15.65 14.49
CA PRO A 684 17.18 16.50 13.32
C PRO A 684 16.94 17.98 13.61
N ALA A 685 17.66 18.85 12.90
CA ALA A 685 17.42 20.28 12.98
C ALA A 685 15.99 20.61 12.53
N LYS A 686 15.29 21.45 13.30
CA LYS A 686 13.94 21.89 12.95
C LYS A 686 13.96 22.70 11.66
N VAL A 687 13.16 22.29 10.68
CA VAL A 687 13.09 22.94 9.36
C VAL A 687 11.76 23.66 9.11
N LEU A 688 10.76 23.47 9.96
CA LEU A 688 9.42 24.02 9.76
C LEU A 688 9.37 25.53 10.04
N LYS A 689 9.15 26.35 9.01
CA LYS A 689 9.04 27.82 9.16
C LYS A 689 7.68 28.20 9.76
N PRO A 690 7.56 29.35 10.47
CA PRO A 690 6.28 29.81 11.01
C PRO A 690 5.15 29.89 9.96
N GLY A 691 5.47 30.37 8.75
CA GLY A 691 4.51 30.49 7.65
C GLY A 691 4.08 29.15 7.03
N ASP A 692 4.88 28.09 7.16
CA ASP A 692 4.54 26.77 6.63
C ASP A 692 3.39 26.13 7.42
N TRP A 693 3.31 26.44 8.72
CA TRP A 693 2.19 26.04 9.58
C TRP A 693 0.89 26.77 9.20
N GLU A 694 0.97 28.09 8.99
CA GLU A 694 -0.19 28.91 8.61
C GLU A 694 -0.68 28.59 7.19
N ALA A 695 0.22 28.29 6.26
CA ALA A 695 -0.10 27.88 4.90
C ALA A 695 -0.84 26.54 4.88
N GLY A 696 -0.40 25.53 5.65
CA GLY A 696 -1.10 24.25 5.78
C GLY A 696 -2.52 24.41 6.33
N ASN A 697 -2.71 25.32 7.29
CA ASN A 697 -4.01 25.54 7.94
C ASN A 697 -4.99 26.36 7.08
N ARG A 698 -4.50 27.28 6.21
CA ARG A 698 -5.32 28.09 5.28
C ARG A 698 -5.60 27.40 3.93
N ASN A 699 -4.71 26.51 3.47
CA ASN A 699 -4.83 25.84 2.16
C ASN A 699 -5.62 24.54 2.17
N SER A 700 -6.22 24.15 3.30
CA SER A 700 -7.15 23.02 3.37
C SER A 700 -8.27 23.08 2.33
N ASN A 701 -8.50 24.24 1.67
CA ASN A 701 -9.56 24.38 0.68
C ASN A 701 -9.25 25.00 -0.70
N ARG A 702 -8.01 25.33 -1.14
CA ARG A 702 -7.81 25.87 -2.54
C ARG A 702 -6.37 26.10 -3.08
N GLY A 703 -5.31 25.56 -2.51
CA GLY A 703 -3.93 25.83 -2.99
C GLY A 703 -3.32 24.73 -3.87
N ASN A 704 -2.70 25.10 -5.00
CA ASN A 704 -1.82 24.19 -5.77
C ASN A 704 -0.52 23.95 -4.98
N TRP A 705 -0.41 22.80 -4.33
CA TRP A 705 0.82 22.32 -3.69
C TRP A 705 1.96 22.15 -4.72
N ARG A 706 3.19 22.51 -4.33
CA ARG A 706 4.42 22.26 -5.10
C ARG A 706 5.54 21.83 -4.14
N PRO A 707 6.19 20.68 -4.36
CA PRO A 707 7.30 20.20 -3.54
C PRO A 707 8.56 21.09 -3.65
N GLN A 708 9.41 21.03 -2.61
CA GLN A 708 10.73 21.68 -2.61
C GLN A 708 11.78 20.77 -3.29
N LEU A 709 12.89 21.33 -3.81
CA LEU A 709 13.95 20.55 -4.48
C LEU A 709 15.08 20.22 -3.50
N GLY A 710 15.35 18.92 -3.29
CA GLY A 710 16.37 18.44 -2.36
C GLY A 710 16.06 18.77 -0.89
N PHE A 711 17.00 18.46 0.01
CA PHE A 711 16.82 18.70 1.45
C PHE A 711 17.18 20.12 1.88
N ASN A 712 17.88 20.90 1.04
CA ASN A 712 18.39 22.21 1.39
C ASN A 712 17.33 23.33 1.30
N PRO A 713 16.98 24.00 2.42
CA PRO A 713 15.94 25.03 2.46
C PRO A 713 16.32 26.37 1.81
N ASN A 714 17.60 26.58 1.45
CA ASN A 714 18.14 27.86 0.97
C ASN A 714 18.45 27.92 -0.52
N ARG A 715 18.12 26.88 -1.30
CA ARG A 715 18.39 26.88 -2.74
C ARG A 715 17.44 27.87 -3.45
N GLN A 716 17.98 28.93 -4.06
CA GLN A 716 17.19 29.83 -4.90
C GLN A 716 16.61 29.05 -6.09
N GLN A 717 15.29 29.11 -6.27
CA GLN A 717 14.61 28.50 -7.41
C GLN A 717 15.10 29.13 -8.71
N ALA A 718 15.76 28.33 -9.55
CA ALA A 718 15.94 28.69 -10.96
C ALA A 718 14.59 28.52 -11.67
N HIS A 719 14.03 29.63 -12.15
CA HIS A 719 12.81 29.61 -12.96
C HIS A 719 13.12 29.07 -14.36
N LEU A 720 12.55 27.92 -14.72
CA LEU A 720 12.39 27.52 -16.12
C LEU A 720 11.10 28.17 -16.66
N ASN A 721 11.21 28.81 -17.83
CA ASN A 721 10.16 29.65 -18.42
C ASN A 721 8.82 28.91 -18.65
N GLN A 722 7.73 29.63 -18.36
CA GLN A 722 6.33 29.22 -18.54
C GLN A 722 5.98 29.01 -20.02
N SER A 723 5.42 27.84 -20.34
CA SER A 723 4.55 27.64 -21.50
C SER A 723 3.08 27.53 -21.07
N ARG A 724 2.21 28.10 -21.89
CA ARG A 724 0.80 28.51 -21.66
C ARG A 724 -0.14 27.40 -21.16
N LYS A 725 -1.05 27.75 -20.25
CA LYS A 725 -2.26 26.98 -19.88
C LYS A 725 -3.48 27.45 -20.68
N THR A 726 -4.28 26.51 -21.18
CA THR A 726 -5.68 26.70 -21.59
C THR A 726 -6.58 25.80 -20.72
N PRO A 727 -7.82 26.21 -20.40
CA PRO A 727 -8.73 25.45 -19.54
C PRO A 727 -9.61 24.52 -20.38
N GLN A 728 -9.62 23.21 -20.10
CA GLN A 728 -10.60 22.26 -20.65
C GLN A 728 -11.01 21.23 -19.59
N HIS A 729 -12.27 20.81 -19.71
CA HIS A 729 -13.08 20.03 -18.77
C HIS A 729 -12.56 18.60 -18.52
N ALA A 730 -12.86 18.08 -17.33
CA ALA A 730 -12.45 16.78 -16.80
C ALA A 730 -13.28 15.61 -17.34
N PRO A 731 -12.66 14.42 -17.45
CA PRO A 731 -13.16 13.24 -16.75
C PRO A 731 -12.09 12.57 -15.87
N LEU A 732 -12.56 11.79 -14.89
CA LEU A 732 -11.83 11.15 -13.80
C LEU A 732 -11.50 9.69 -14.15
N ALA A 733 -10.23 9.27 -14.01
CA ALA A 733 -9.86 7.85 -14.00
C ALA A 733 -8.62 7.55 -13.15
N ALA A 734 -8.64 6.34 -12.59
CA ALA A 734 -7.64 5.59 -11.80
C ALA A 734 -7.38 6.07 -10.35
N ILE A 735 -7.62 5.18 -9.37
CA ILE A 735 -6.60 4.45 -8.56
C ILE A 735 -7.32 3.64 -7.45
N GLY A 736 -6.95 2.35 -7.30
CA GLY A 736 -6.68 1.70 -6.01
C GLY A 736 -7.79 0.81 -5.42
N TRP A 737 -7.68 -0.50 -5.59
CA TRP A 737 -8.44 -1.49 -4.83
C TRP A 737 -7.66 -1.87 -3.56
N ASN A 738 -8.30 -1.81 -2.39
CA ASN A 738 -7.98 -2.65 -1.23
C ASN A 738 -9.11 -3.68 -1.19
N THR A 739 -8.81 -4.95 -1.44
CA THR A 739 -9.75 -6.03 -1.12
C THR A 739 -9.19 -6.70 0.12
N ILE A 740 -9.72 -6.26 1.26
CA ILE A 740 -9.60 -6.95 2.55
C ILE A 740 -10.03 -8.40 2.32
N TYR A 741 -9.42 -9.32 3.06
CA TYR A 741 -9.61 -10.78 3.07
C TYR A 741 -8.56 -11.52 2.23
N PHE A 742 -7.42 -11.72 2.88
CA PHE A 742 -6.19 -12.40 2.45
C PHE A 742 -5.21 -11.59 1.59
N GLU A 743 -4.93 -10.34 1.98
CA GLU A 743 -3.62 -9.70 1.68
C GLU A 743 -2.51 -10.36 2.53
N TRP A 744 -2.30 -11.68 2.35
CA TRP A 744 -0.95 -12.28 2.44
C TRP A 744 -0.17 -12.08 1.12
N LEU A 745 -0.74 -11.28 0.21
CA LEU A 745 -0.24 -10.93 -1.10
C LEU A 745 0.62 -9.66 -0.98
N VAL A 746 1.74 -9.80 -0.30
CA VAL A 746 2.85 -8.86 -0.38
C VAL A 746 4.06 -9.70 -0.76
N VAL A 747 4.67 -9.40 -1.89
CA VAL A 747 5.95 -9.98 -2.29
C VAL A 747 6.91 -9.80 -1.13
N PRO A 748 7.44 -10.88 -0.54
CA PRO A 748 8.22 -10.75 0.67
C PRO A 748 9.64 -10.24 0.39
N PHE A 749 9.99 -9.86 -0.84
CA PHE A 749 11.34 -9.46 -1.12
C PHE A 749 11.68 -8.13 -0.45
N VAL A 750 12.66 -8.19 0.44
CA VAL A 750 13.24 -7.02 1.08
C VAL A 750 14.73 -7.03 0.83
N PHE A 751 15.24 -5.88 0.40
CA PHE A 751 16.65 -5.58 0.54
C PHE A 751 16.86 -4.65 1.71
N VAL A 752 17.81 -4.99 2.58
CA VAL A 752 18.41 -4.06 3.52
C VAL A 752 19.84 -3.80 3.07
N PHE A 753 20.14 -2.56 2.72
CA PHE A 753 21.50 -2.10 2.47
C PHE A 753 21.95 -1.30 3.67
N ASP A 754 23.02 -1.73 4.34
CA ASP A 754 23.78 -0.88 5.25
C ASP A 754 24.95 -0.28 4.49
N LEU A 755 24.92 1.04 4.32
CA LEU A 755 25.79 1.85 3.50
C LEU A 755 27.06 2.31 4.25
N GLY A 756 27.10 2.14 5.58
CA GLY A 756 28.28 2.38 6.42
C GLY A 756 28.95 3.76 6.26
N ALA A 757 28.22 4.85 6.54
CA ALA A 757 28.69 6.23 6.37
C ALA A 757 29.69 6.73 7.43
#